data_AF-A0A5D4HFR3-F1
#
_entry.id   AF-A0A5D4HFR3-F1
#
_cell.length_a   1.000
_cell.length_b   1.000
_cell.length_c   1.000
_cell.angle_alpha   90.00
_cell.angle_beta   90.00
_cell.angle_gamma   90.00
#
_symmetry.space_group_name_H-M   'P 1'
#
loop_
_entity.id
_entity.type
_entity.pdbx_description
1 polymer ?
#
loop_
_entity_poly.entity_id
_entity_poly.type
_entity_poly.pdbx_seq_one_letter_code
_entity_poly.pdbx_strand_id
1 'polypeptide(L)'
;PGDAAPDPVTLLTVVPVDGDDTELRRAVAAQSRARASELDPSRGVLVRAVWFPRGPGRDGRLLLLVHHLAVDGVSWRILLSDLAHAVATGAPPARPGTPFARWAGELYADPERFAAERPYWDGVLADRPAPLAPDDAANTSHTPGELRTELAPDLTAPLLTATAAAFHARPDELLLAALVHAVGGDTPVLVDLESHGRHEDSAPGTDLSRTVGWFTTQYPVRLDPGTGGVGQDVKRVRDRLAAVPGRGTGYGALYGQAPSGAQVAFNYLGRFTADTPDGHWVPAPESDAVHPGPQPVLLDGHVLDLNASTLDGPEGPVLTVRWTYATDGIAPDRIRTIADRFTAALTELVRRHEEPGFAGHSPGDFPVALDQHEITELEAANPALDGVLPLTPLQHGLAYHALTGTTGADPYVVQLELEIGGPLDPGRLRAAAGAVVDRHANLRAGFRRLTTGRLVQYTTADAAPEWTEHDLRPGRDAPATDALSALVAADRVRPFAPDRPPLLRFTLIRTADDRWRLLFTSHHLLLDGWSAPLLLTDLFDAYAGRPPVRRRPFADYARWLSDRDRPAAEAAWRTALDGITEPTLTAPADTPSAALVPEETSTVLDPALTAAVQDRARATGTTLNTVVQTGWGLVLARLTGRDDVVFGSAVSGRPAELDGPQRGPGRLQLPRPGHRRHPGRALGPRTRD
;
A
#
# COMPACT_ATOMS: atom_id res chain seq x y z
N PRO A 1 -24.95 -9.16 -33.70
CA PRO A 1 -26.32 -8.88 -33.22
C PRO A 1 -26.65 -7.41 -33.47
N GLY A 2 -27.73 -7.11 -34.21
CA GLY A 2 -28.06 -5.74 -34.60
C GLY A 2 -28.34 -4.85 -33.39
N ASP A 3 -27.89 -3.60 -33.46
CA ASP A 3 -28.05 -2.51 -32.47
C ASP A 3 -29.52 -2.08 -32.22
N ALA A 4 -30.51 -2.90 -32.61
CA ALA A 4 -31.90 -2.60 -32.33
C ALA A 4 -32.18 -2.90 -30.85
N ALA A 5 -32.33 -1.85 -30.04
CA ALA A 5 -32.80 -1.97 -28.68
C ALA A 5 -34.15 -2.73 -28.67
N PRO A 6 -34.35 -3.71 -27.77
CA PRO A 6 -35.64 -4.37 -27.62
C PRO A 6 -36.75 -3.35 -27.36
N ASP A 7 -37.95 -3.62 -27.88
CA ASP A 7 -39.12 -2.77 -27.65
C ASP A 7 -39.37 -2.63 -26.13
N PRO A 8 -39.34 -1.42 -25.55
CA PRO A 8 -39.55 -1.20 -24.12
C PRO A 8 -40.85 -1.82 -23.59
N VAL A 9 -41.89 -1.91 -24.44
CA VAL A 9 -43.19 -2.51 -24.12
C VAL A 9 -43.07 -4.02 -23.83
N THR A 10 -42.03 -4.67 -24.38
CA THR A 10 -41.75 -6.09 -24.12
C THR A 10 -40.90 -6.33 -22.87
N LEU A 11 -40.30 -5.27 -22.32
CA LEU A 11 -39.44 -5.34 -21.13
C LEU A 11 -40.16 -4.93 -19.84
N LEU A 12 -41.06 -3.95 -19.92
CA LEU A 12 -41.75 -3.37 -18.77
C LEU A 12 -43.21 -3.81 -18.69
N THR A 13 -43.58 -4.47 -17.61
CA THR A 13 -44.99 -4.76 -17.27
C THR A 13 -45.49 -3.77 -16.22
N VAL A 14 -46.68 -3.20 -16.38
CA VAL A 14 -47.31 -2.36 -15.36
C VAL A 14 -48.38 -3.16 -14.62
N VAL A 15 -48.30 -3.22 -13.29
CA VAL A 15 -49.22 -3.95 -12.41
C VAL A 15 -49.71 -3.01 -11.31
N PRO A 16 -50.85 -2.32 -11.52
CA PRO A 16 -51.42 -1.43 -10.49
C PRO A 16 -51.73 -2.17 -9.19
N VAL A 17 -51.37 -1.57 -8.06
CA VAL A 17 -51.68 -2.09 -6.72
C VAL A 17 -52.25 -0.96 -5.88
N ASP A 18 -53.58 -0.96 -5.73
CA ASP A 18 -54.30 0.04 -4.93
C ASP A 18 -54.38 -0.34 -3.43
N GLY A 19 -53.92 -1.55 -3.09
CA GLY A 19 -53.99 -2.13 -1.75
C GLY A 19 -52.97 -1.62 -0.73
N ASP A 20 -53.01 -2.27 0.44
CA ASP A 20 -52.06 -2.08 1.53
C ASP A 20 -50.67 -2.67 1.20
N ASP A 21 -49.71 -2.54 2.12
CA ASP A 21 -48.35 -3.06 1.93
C ASP A 21 -48.32 -4.60 1.85
N THR A 22 -49.32 -5.29 2.42
CA THR A 22 -49.45 -6.76 2.35
C THR A 22 -49.85 -7.22 0.95
N GLU A 23 -50.76 -6.50 0.30
CA GLU A 23 -51.12 -6.74 -1.09
C GLU A 23 -49.96 -6.46 -2.04
N LEU A 24 -49.23 -5.35 -1.82
CA LEU A 24 -48.03 -5.04 -2.59
C LEU A 24 -46.97 -6.15 -2.47
N ARG A 25 -46.66 -6.60 -1.26
CA ARG A 25 -45.71 -7.70 -1.03
C ARG A 25 -46.13 -8.99 -1.77
N ARG A 26 -47.42 -9.34 -1.74
CA ARG A 26 -47.95 -10.49 -2.51
C ARG A 26 -47.81 -10.30 -4.01
N ALA A 27 -48.08 -9.09 -4.53
CA ALA A 27 -47.94 -8.77 -5.94
C ALA A 27 -46.47 -8.85 -6.40
N VAL A 28 -45.54 -8.29 -5.61
CA VAL A 28 -44.09 -8.38 -5.83
C VAL A 28 -43.64 -9.84 -5.89
N ALA A 29 -44.02 -10.65 -4.90
CA ALA A 29 -43.65 -12.07 -4.85
C ALA A 29 -44.18 -12.87 -6.06
N ALA A 30 -45.44 -12.66 -6.43
CA ALA A 30 -46.07 -13.35 -7.55
C ALA A 30 -45.45 -12.97 -8.89
N GLN A 31 -45.25 -11.67 -9.14
CA GLN A 31 -44.63 -11.18 -10.37
C GLN A 31 -43.16 -11.57 -10.46
N SER A 32 -42.42 -11.51 -9.34
CA SER A 32 -41.02 -11.92 -9.30
C SER A 32 -40.84 -13.38 -9.73
N ARG A 33 -41.68 -14.31 -9.25
CA ARG A 33 -41.67 -15.72 -9.73
C ARG A 33 -42.00 -15.84 -11.21
N ALA A 34 -43.10 -15.23 -11.64
CA ALA A 34 -43.58 -15.35 -13.01
C ALA A 34 -42.54 -14.82 -14.00
N ARG A 35 -42.03 -13.61 -13.76
CA ARG A 35 -41.08 -12.94 -14.66
C ARG A 35 -39.68 -13.53 -14.62
N ALA A 36 -39.24 -14.11 -13.50
CA ALA A 36 -37.97 -14.82 -13.46
C ALA A 36 -37.93 -16.01 -14.45
N SER A 37 -39.05 -16.72 -14.61
CA SER A 37 -39.15 -17.85 -15.57
C SER A 37 -39.12 -17.42 -17.05
N GLU A 38 -39.24 -16.12 -17.34
CA GLU A 38 -39.18 -15.59 -18.70
C GLU A 38 -37.76 -15.19 -19.13
N LEU A 39 -36.79 -15.21 -18.21
CA LEU A 39 -35.39 -14.97 -18.54
C LEU A 39 -34.84 -16.18 -19.31
N ASP A 40 -34.25 -15.92 -20.47
CA ASP A 40 -33.69 -16.94 -21.36
C ASP A 40 -32.38 -16.42 -22.00
N PRO A 41 -31.23 -16.76 -21.41
CA PRO A 41 -29.92 -16.36 -21.94
C PRO A 41 -29.66 -16.85 -23.35
N SER A 42 -30.17 -18.03 -23.73
CA SER A 42 -29.97 -18.61 -25.07
C SER A 42 -30.65 -17.78 -26.15
N ARG A 43 -31.72 -17.06 -25.79
CA ARG A 43 -32.47 -16.15 -26.66
C ARG A 43 -32.12 -14.67 -26.45
N GLY A 44 -31.13 -14.36 -25.60
CA GLY A 44 -30.73 -13.00 -25.28
C GLY A 44 -31.73 -12.23 -24.40
N VAL A 45 -32.64 -12.95 -23.74
CA VAL A 45 -33.67 -12.38 -22.88
C VAL A 45 -33.14 -12.30 -21.45
N LEU A 46 -32.40 -11.24 -21.13
CA LEU A 46 -31.63 -11.13 -19.89
C LEU A 46 -32.24 -10.19 -18.86
N VAL A 47 -33.27 -9.40 -19.21
CA VAL A 47 -33.87 -8.39 -18.33
C VAL A 47 -35.39 -8.44 -18.38
N ARG A 48 -36.03 -8.26 -17.23
CA ARG A 48 -37.48 -8.00 -17.05
C ARG A 48 -37.70 -6.91 -16.01
N ALA A 49 -38.67 -6.05 -16.24
CA ALA A 49 -39.08 -5.01 -15.30
C ALA A 49 -40.58 -5.07 -15.03
N VAL A 50 -40.98 -4.82 -13.79
CA VAL A 50 -42.38 -4.67 -13.38
C VAL A 50 -42.54 -3.40 -12.57
N TRP A 51 -43.42 -2.52 -13.02
CA TRP A 51 -43.77 -1.29 -12.32
C TRP A 51 -45.10 -1.45 -11.58
N PHE A 52 -45.09 -1.19 -10.27
CA PHE A 52 -46.26 -1.21 -9.40
C PHE A 52 -46.64 0.22 -9.00
N PRO A 53 -47.55 0.89 -9.73
CA PRO A 53 -48.09 2.18 -9.31
C PRO A 53 -49.02 1.98 -8.09
N ARG A 54 -48.93 2.91 -7.12
CA ARG A 54 -49.65 2.83 -5.82
C ARG A 54 -50.71 3.93 -5.62
N GLY A 55 -51.09 4.62 -6.69
CA GLY A 55 -52.00 5.76 -6.64
C GLY A 55 -51.33 7.09 -6.24
N PRO A 56 -52.09 8.19 -6.18
CA PRO A 56 -51.56 9.54 -5.92
C PRO A 56 -50.91 9.66 -4.54
N GLY A 57 -49.73 10.30 -4.47
CA GLY A 57 -49.04 10.60 -3.21
C GLY A 57 -48.31 9.43 -2.56
N ARG A 58 -48.25 8.26 -3.22
CA ARG A 58 -47.49 7.08 -2.78
C ARG A 58 -46.45 6.73 -3.82
N ASP A 59 -45.22 6.49 -3.39
CA ASP A 59 -44.15 6.04 -4.27
C ASP A 59 -44.49 4.68 -4.88
N GLY A 60 -44.34 4.56 -6.19
CA GLY A 60 -44.44 3.26 -6.86
C GLY A 60 -43.24 2.35 -6.52
N ARG A 61 -43.33 1.09 -6.95
CA ARG A 61 -42.21 0.13 -6.84
C ARG A 61 -41.78 -0.36 -8.20
N LEU A 62 -40.47 -0.42 -8.42
CA LEU A 62 -39.89 -1.04 -9.59
C LEU A 62 -39.23 -2.36 -9.17
N LEU A 63 -39.76 -3.47 -9.67
CA LEU A 63 -39.09 -4.76 -9.63
C LEU A 63 -38.26 -4.89 -10.91
N LEU A 64 -36.94 -4.97 -10.76
CA LEU A 64 -36.02 -5.22 -11.86
C LEU A 64 -35.40 -6.61 -11.68
N LEU A 65 -35.50 -7.45 -12.70
CA LEU A 65 -34.97 -8.80 -12.75
C LEU A 65 -33.93 -8.85 -13.88
N VAL A 66 -32.70 -9.19 -13.54
CA VAL A 66 -31.62 -9.31 -14.52
C VAL A 66 -30.93 -10.64 -14.32
N HIS A 67 -30.73 -11.38 -15.40
CA HIS A 67 -29.99 -12.64 -15.37
C HIS A 67 -28.53 -12.38 -14.97
N HIS A 68 -27.98 -13.20 -14.07
CA HIS A 68 -26.66 -12.95 -13.46
C HIS A 68 -25.50 -12.91 -14.49
N LEU A 69 -25.65 -13.56 -15.65
CA LEU A 69 -24.69 -13.43 -16.77
C LEU A 69 -24.56 -12.00 -17.32
N ALA A 70 -25.48 -11.09 -17.01
CA ALA A 70 -25.47 -9.71 -17.51
C ALA A 70 -25.05 -8.69 -16.44
N VAL A 71 -25.07 -9.05 -15.14
CA VAL A 71 -24.86 -8.10 -14.03
C VAL A 71 -24.13 -8.76 -12.87
N ASP A 72 -23.37 -7.95 -12.14
CA ASP A 72 -22.84 -8.25 -10.81
C ASP A 72 -23.44 -7.29 -9.76
N GLY A 73 -23.08 -7.46 -8.49
CA GLY A 73 -23.53 -6.59 -7.39
C GLY A 73 -23.24 -5.10 -7.64
N VAL A 74 -22.09 -4.78 -8.24
CA VAL A 74 -21.67 -3.41 -8.54
C VAL A 74 -22.52 -2.78 -9.66
N SER A 75 -22.93 -3.58 -10.65
CA SER A 75 -23.74 -3.14 -11.78
C SER A 75 -25.07 -2.49 -11.35
N TRP A 76 -25.63 -2.89 -10.21
CA TRP A 76 -26.86 -2.29 -9.69
C TRP A 76 -26.74 -0.79 -9.40
N ARG A 77 -25.60 -0.34 -8.86
CA ARG A 77 -25.38 1.10 -8.58
C ARG A 77 -25.36 1.91 -9.87
N ILE A 78 -24.76 1.36 -10.92
CA ILE A 78 -24.69 1.98 -12.25
C ILE A 78 -26.09 2.02 -12.87
N LEU A 79 -26.78 0.88 -12.90
CA LEU A 79 -28.11 0.75 -13.50
C LEU A 79 -29.15 1.64 -12.82
N LEU A 80 -29.17 1.69 -11.49
CA LEU A 80 -30.13 2.52 -10.74
C LEU A 80 -29.86 4.01 -10.96
N SER A 81 -28.59 4.44 -10.95
CA SER A 81 -28.22 5.83 -11.25
C SER A 81 -28.60 6.23 -12.68
N ASP A 82 -28.34 5.33 -13.65
CA ASP A 82 -28.66 5.54 -15.06
C ASP A 82 -30.17 5.58 -15.32
N LEU A 83 -30.94 4.71 -14.66
CA LEU A 83 -32.41 4.73 -14.73
C LEU A 83 -32.99 6.00 -14.11
N ALA A 84 -32.48 6.43 -12.95
CA ALA A 84 -32.89 7.67 -12.31
C ALA A 84 -32.63 8.89 -13.21
N HIS A 85 -31.44 8.96 -13.81
CA HIS A 85 -31.09 10.00 -14.77
C HIS A 85 -32.00 9.99 -16.00
N ALA A 86 -32.25 8.82 -16.58
CA ALA A 86 -33.07 8.68 -17.77
C ALA A 86 -34.53 9.07 -17.51
N VAL A 87 -35.09 8.72 -16.36
CA VAL A 87 -36.45 9.12 -15.97
C VAL A 87 -36.53 10.63 -15.71
N ALA A 88 -35.53 11.22 -15.04
CA ALA A 88 -35.54 12.64 -14.72
C ALA A 88 -35.35 13.55 -15.94
N THR A 89 -34.54 13.12 -16.91
CA THR A 89 -34.14 13.96 -18.06
C THR A 89 -34.82 13.59 -19.38
N GLY A 90 -35.35 12.37 -19.50
CA GLY A 90 -35.82 11.81 -20.77
C GLY A 90 -34.69 11.48 -21.75
N ALA A 91 -33.42 11.55 -21.33
CA ALA A 91 -32.25 11.29 -22.15
C ALA A 91 -31.58 9.95 -21.78
N PRO A 92 -30.98 9.23 -22.76
CA PRO A 92 -30.23 8.02 -22.45
C PRO A 92 -28.96 8.34 -21.64
N PRO A 93 -28.53 7.45 -20.72
CA PRO A 93 -27.31 7.63 -19.96
C PRO A 93 -26.06 7.56 -20.86
N ALA A 94 -24.95 8.10 -20.37
CA ALA A 94 -23.67 8.05 -21.07
C ALA A 94 -23.17 6.60 -21.19
N ARG A 95 -22.66 6.23 -22.38
CA ARG A 95 -22.02 4.93 -22.60
C ARG A 95 -20.70 4.83 -21.82
N PRO A 96 -20.35 3.64 -21.27
CA PRO A 96 -19.06 3.46 -20.59
C PRO A 96 -17.89 3.56 -21.57
N GLY A 97 -16.72 4.00 -21.08
CA GLY A 97 -15.49 4.05 -21.87
C GLY A 97 -14.97 2.67 -22.29
N THR A 98 -15.24 1.64 -21.49
CA THR A 98 -14.85 0.25 -21.76
C THR A 98 -16.08 -0.65 -21.80
N PRO A 99 -16.48 -1.20 -22.97
CA PRO A 99 -17.53 -2.21 -23.04
C PRO A 99 -17.09 -3.54 -22.38
N PHE A 100 -18.03 -4.26 -21.76
CA PHE A 100 -17.76 -5.58 -21.15
C PHE A 100 -17.08 -6.56 -22.12
N ALA A 101 -17.55 -6.62 -23.36
CA ALA A 101 -16.99 -7.49 -24.39
C ALA A 101 -15.52 -7.17 -24.72
N ARG A 102 -15.12 -5.88 -24.65
CA ARG A 102 -13.73 -5.47 -24.86
C ARG A 102 -12.86 -5.97 -23.70
N TRP A 103 -13.28 -5.70 -22.47
CA TRP A 103 -12.57 -6.16 -21.28
C TRP A 103 -12.41 -7.69 -21.26
N ALA A 104 -13.49 -8.44 -21.53
CA ALA A 104 -13.44 -9.91 -21.57
C ALA A 104 -12.49 -10.40 -22.67
N GLY A 105 -12.47 -9.76 -23.84
CA GLY A 105 -11.54 -10.08 -24.92
C GLY A 105 -10.08 -9.82 -24.56
N GLU A 106 -9.79 -8.70 -23.88
CA GLU A 106 -8.44 -8.36 -23.42
C GLU A 106 -7.97 -9.29 -22.28
N LEU A 107 -8.88 -9.74 -21.41
CA LEU A 107 -8.57 -10.66 -20.32
C LEU A 107 -8.01 -12.00 -20.83
N TYR A 108 -8.60 -12.52 -21.91
CA TYR A 108 -8.27 -13.81 -22.50
C TYR A 108 -7.46 -13.73 -23.81
N ALA A 109 -6.90 -12.55 -24.12
CA ALA A 109 -6.10 -12.36 -25.32
C ALA A 109 -4.79 -13.19 -25.28
N ASP A 110 -4.23 -13.37 -24.08
CA ASP A 110 -3.06 -14.22 -23.83
C ASP A 110 -3.49 -15.51 -23.10
N PRO A 111 -3.39 -16.68 -23.74
CA PRO A 111 -3.76 -17.95 -23.12
C PRO A 111 -2.82 -18.39 -21.99
N GLU A 112 -1.59 -17.85 -21.92
CA GLU A 112 -0.62 -18.19 -20.87
C GLU A 112 -0.63 -17.21 -19.70
N ARG A 113 -1.48 -16.17 -19.75
CA ARG A 113 -1.55 -15.09 -18.77
C ARG A 113 -1.54 -15.55 -17.31
N PHE A 114 -2.26 -16.62 -17.01
CA PHE A 114 -2.42 -17.15 -15.65
C PHE A 114 -1.55 -18.38 -15.36
N ALA A 115 -0.73 -18.84 -16.31
CA ALA A 115 0.02 -20.10 -16.17
C ALA A 115 0.95 -20.11 -14.94
N ALA A 116 1.54 -18.95 -14.60
CA ALA A 116 2.41 -18.79 -13.44
C ALA A 116 1.67 -18.95 -12.08
N GLU A 117 0.34 -18.84 -12.05
CA GLU A 117 -0.46 -18.97 -10.83
C GLU A 117 -0.78 -20.43 -10.48
N ARG A 118 -0.65 -21.36 -11.43
CA ARG A 118 -1.03 -22.77 -11.25
C ARG A 118 -0.41 -23.44 -10.01
N PRO A 119 0.90 -23.27 -9.70
CA PRO A 119 1.48 -23.87 -8.50
C PRO A 119 0.84 -23.38 -7.20
N TYR A 120 0.40 -22.12 -7.14
CA TYR A 120 -0.30 -21.58 -5.98
C TYR A 120 -1.66 -22.27 -5.81
N TRP A 121 -2.45 -22.33 -6.88
CA TRP A 121 -3.80 -22.92 -6.85
C TRP A 121 -3.77 -24.43 -6.57
N ASP A 122 -2.85 -25.17 -7.20
CA ASP A 122 -2.67 -26.60 -6.92
C ASP A 122 -2.30 -26.83 -5.44
N GLY A 123 -1.48 -25.96 -4.85
CA GLY A 123 -1.14 -26.01 -3.44
C GLY A 123 -2.35 -25.80 -2.51
N VAL A 124 -3.22 -24.84 -2.84
CA VAL A 124 -4.48 -24.61 -2.10
C VAL A 124 -5.41 -25.82 -2.19
N LEU A 125 -5.51 -26.43 -3.37
CA LEU A 125 -6.40 -27.57 -3.62
C LEU A 125 -5.87 -28.90 -3.07
N ALA A 126 -4.56 -29.04 -2.86
CA ALA A 126 -3.94 -30.26 -2.33
C ALA A 126 -4.02 -30.36 -0.79
N ASP A 127 -3.99 -29.23 -0.08
CA ASP A 127 -4.01 -29.16 1.39
C ASP A 127 -5.41 -28.75 1.91
N ARG A 128 -6.45 -29.49 1.53
CA ARG A 128 -7.82 -29.18 1.96
C ARG A 128 -7.99 -29.54 3.44
N PRO A 129 -8.51 -28.62 4.27
CA PRO A 129 -8.88 -28.93 5.63
C PRO A 129 -10.08 -29.88 5.69
N ALA A 130 -10.37 -30.40 6.88
CA ALA A 130 -11.54 -31.22 7.12
C ALA A 130 -12.83 -30.46 6.72
N PRO A 131 -13.79 -31.12 6.06
CA PRO A 131 -15.01 -30.49 5.61
C PRO A 131 -15.93 -30.15 6.80
N LEU A 132 -16.80 -29.15 6.62
CA LEU A 132 -17.76 -28.68 7.63
C LEU A 132 -18.89 -29.70 7.92
N ALA A 133 -19.23 -30.48 6.88
CA ALA A 133 -20.17 -31.60 6.84
C ALA A 133 -19.53 -32.77 6.07
N PRO A 134 -20.01 -34.03 6.21
CA PRO A 134 -19.44 -35.18 5.51
C PRO A 134 -19.21 -34.96 4.00
N ASP A 135 -18.12 -35.48 3.44
CA ASP A 135 -17.67 -35.20 2.05
C ASP A 135 -18.68 -35.60 0.96
N ASP A 136 -19.54 -36.58 1.23
CA ASP A 136 -20.62 -37.00 0.32
C ASP A 136 -21.71 -35.93 0.16
N ALA A 137 -21.82 -34.99 1.10
CA ALA A 137 -22.74 -33.86 1.03
C ALA A 137 -22.45 -32.98 -0.20
N ALA A 138 -21.18 -32.71 -0.51
CA ALA A 138 -20.80 -31.76 -1.57
C ALA A 138 -21.26 -32.13 -3.00
N ASN A 139 -21.77 -33.35 -3.22
CA ASN A 139 -22.28 -33.81 -4.52
C ASN A 139 -23.77 -34.15 -4.51
N THR A 140 -24.52 -33.69 -3.50
CA THR A 140 -25.95 -33.99 -3.35
C THR A 140 -26.79 -32.72 -3.30
N SER A 141 -27.98 -32.76 -3.90
CA SER A 141 -28.95 -31.66 -3.78
C SER A 141 -29.51 -31.64 -2.36
N HIS A 142 -29.18 -30.61 -1.60
CA HIS A 142 -29.62 -30.38 -0.23
C HIS A 142 -30.92 -29.57 -0.18
N THR A 143 -31.63 -29.73 0.94
CA THR A 143 -32.80 -28.89 1.22
C THR A 143 -32.33 -27.56 1.83
N PRO A 144 -32.64 -26.42 1.18
CA PRO A 144 -32.12 -25.15 1.61
C PRO A 144 -32.82 -24.62 2.86
N GLY A 145 -32.02 -24.16 3.82
CA GLY A 145 -32.45 -23.36 4.96
C GLY A 145 -31.92 -21.94 4.84
N GLU A 146 -32.66 -20.97 5.37
CA GLU A 146 -32.26 -19.57 5.40
C GLU A 146 -32.33 -19.03 6.84
N LEU A 147 -31.32 -18.24 7.22
CA LEU A 147 -31.31 -17.41 8.42
C LEU A 147 -30.87 -16.00 8.02
N ARG A 148 -31.52 -14.97 8.56
CA ARG A 148 -31.13 -13.57 8.38
C ARG A 148 -30.75 -12.98 9.73
N THR A 149 -29.60 -12.33 9.79
CA THR A 149 -29.14 -11.58 10.97
C THR A 149 -28.76 -10.16 10.59
N GLU A 150 -28.81 -9.26 11.57
CA GLU A 150 -28.50 -7.84 11.38
C GLU A 150 -27.61 -7.35 12.51
N LEU A 151 -26.65 -6.49 12.17
CA LEU A 151 -25.83 -5.77 13.13
C LEU A 151 -26.31 -4.31 13.19
N ALA A 152 -26.58 -3.83 14.40
CA ALA A 152 -27.13 -2.50 14.62
C ALA A 152 -26.18 -1.37 14.15
N PRO A 153 -26.69 -0.16 13.87
CA PRO A 153 -25.89 0.94 13.33
C PRO A 153 -24.71 1.37 14.20
N ASP A 154 -24.84 1.31 15.52
CA ASP A 154 -23.82 1.65 16.50
C ASP A 154 -22.59 0.72 16.44
N LEU A 155 -22.76 -0.51 15.95
CA LEU A 155 -21.66 -1.45 15.69
C LEU A 155 -21.24 -1.45 14.21
N THR A 156 -22.18 -1.33 13.28
CA THR A 156 -21.89 -1.36 11.84
C THR A 156 -21.06 -0.15 11.39
N ALA A 157 -21.42 1.06 11.82
CA ALA A 157 -20.69 2.26 11.41
C ALA A 157 -19.19 2.24 11.80
N PRO A 158 -18.80 1.95 13.07
CA PRO A 158 -17.39 1.83 13.43
C PRO A 158 -16.72 0.62 12.78
N LEU A 159 -17.41 -0.51 12.62
CA LEU A 159 -16.87 -1.70 11.95
C LEU A 159 -16.33 -1.35 10.55
N LEU A 160 -17.13 -0.61 9.77
CA LEU A 160 -16.81 -0.23 8.39
C LEU A 160 -15.80 0.92 8.29
N THR A 161 -15.49 1.62 9.38
CA THR A 161 -14.64 2.81 9.38
C THR A 161 -13.48 2.68 10.35
N ALA A 162 -13.66 3.05 11.62
CA ALA A 162 -12.61 3.09 12.64
C ALA A 162 -11.94 1.72 12.84
N THR A 163 -12.72 0.64 12.91
CA THR A 163 -12.20 -0.73 13.06
C THR A 163 -11.42 -1.17 11.83
N ALA A 164 -11.98 -1.01 10.63
CA ALA A 164 -11.29 -1.33 9.37
C ALA A 164 -9.96 -0.55 9.24
N ALA A 165 -9.98 0.74 9.56
CA ALA A 165 -8.79 1.59 9.56
C ALA A 165 -7.74 1.13 10.58
N ALA A 166 -8.15 0.80 11.82
CA ALA A 166 -7.24 0.33 12.87
C ALA A 166 -6.56 -1.00 12.52
N PHE A 167 -7.21 -1.85 11.73
CA PHE A 167 -6.60 -3.08 11.22
C PHE A 167 -5.85 -2.92 9.90
N HIS A 168 -5.86 -1.73 9.27
CA HIS A 168 -5.39 -1.54 7.89
C HIS A 168 -6.04 -2.55 6.93
N ALA A 169 -7.31 -2.86 7.16
CA ALA A 169 -8.06 -3.91 6.49
C ALA A 169 -9.29 -3.34 5.77
N ARG A 170 -9.80 -4.10 4.80
CA ARG A 170 -11.08 -3.82 4.15
C ARG A 170 -12.23 -4.46 4.95
N PRO A 171 -13.45 -3.91 4.88
CA PRO A 171 -14.59 -4.49 5.60
C PRO A 171 -14.84 -5.98 5.29
N ASP A 172 -14.66 -6.41 4.04
CA ASP A 172 -14.78 -7.83 3.65
C ASP A 172 -13.80 -8.72 4.42
N GLU A 173 -12.61 -8.23 4.73
CA GLU A 173 -11.57 -8.98 5.46
C GLU A 173 -11.93 -9.14 6.93
N LEU A 174 -12.56 -8.13 7.54
CA LEU A 174 -13.09 -8.22 8.91
C LEU A 174 -14.24 -9.24 9.01
N LEU A 175 -15.17 -9.18 8.05
CA LEU A 175 -16.29 -10.11 7.97
C LEU A 175 -15.79 -11.54 7.74
N LEU A 176 -14.84 -11.73 6.83
CA LEU A 176 -14.27 -13.04 6.55
C LEU A 176 -13.52 -13.61 7.78
N ALA A 177 -12.77 -12.78 8.50
CA ALA A 177 -12.12 -13.19 9.75
C ALA A 177 -13.14 -13.61 10.82
N ALA A 178 -14.23 -12.86 10.98
CA ALA A 178 -15.31 -13.24 11.89
C ALA A 178 -16.00 -14.54 11.47
N LEU A 179 -16.14 -14.82 10.16
CA LEU A 179 -16.69 -16.08 9.65
C LEU A 179 -15.77 -17.25 9.97
N VAL A 180 -14.47 -17.13 9.67
CA VAL A 180 -13.48 -18.16 9.97
C VAL A 180 -13.42 -18.43 11.47
N HIS A 181 -13.46 -17.38 12.29
CA HIS A 181 -13.51 -17.50 13.75
C HIS A 181 -14.77 -18.25 14.23
N ALA A 182 -15.93 -17.93 13.65
CA ALA A 182 -17.21 -18.54 14.04
C ALA A 182 -17.34 -20.01 13.62
N VAL A 183 -16.83 -20.36 12.43
CA VAL A 183 -16.94 -21.71 11.83
C VAL A 183 -15.79 -22.62 12.25
N GLY A 184 -14.56 -22.12 12.17
CA GLY A 184 -13.33 -22.92 12.26
C GLY A 184 -12.94 -23.30 13.68
N GLY A 185 -13.32 -22.54 14.70
CA GLY A 185 -12.75 -22.73 16.04
C GLY A 185 -11.21 -22.64 15.95
N ASP A 186 -10.51 -23.75 16.21
CA ASP A 186 -9.05 -23.87 16.06
C ASP A 186 -8.60 -24.59 14.78
N THR A 187 -9.53 -24.87 13.85
CA THR A 187 -9.25 -25.66 12.63
C THR A 187 -9.33 -24.80 11.36
N PRO A 188 -8.44 -25.03 10.38
CA PRO A 188 -8.47 -24.28 9.13
C PRO A 188 -9.76 -24.52 8.33
N VAL A 189 -10.20 -23.51 7.58
CA VAL A 189 -11.40 -23.57 6.74
C VAL A 189 -11.03 -23.24 5.31
N LEU A 190 -11.57 -23.99 4.35
CA LEU A 190 -11.51 -23.65 2.93
C LEU A 190 -12.79 -22.91 2.55
N VAL A 191 -12.62 -21.67 2.10
CA VAL A 191 -13.72 -20.78 1.74
C VAL A 191 -13.58 -20.40 0.27
N ASP A 192 -14.64 -20.57 -0.51
CA ASP A 192 -14.73 -19.93 -1.82
C ASP A 192 -15.16 -18.48 -1.64
N LEU A 193 -14.28 -17.57 -2.05
CA LEU A 193 -14.52 -16.13 -1.97
C LEU A 193 -15.01 -15.61 -3.30
N GLU A 194 -16.10 -14.86 -3.24
CA GLU A 194 -16.55 -14.04 -4.36
C GLU A 194 -15.94 -12.64 -4.27
N SER A 195 -15.19 -12.27 -5.31
CA SER A 195 -14.69 -10.92 -5.56
C SER A 195 -15.47 -10.28 -6.71
N HIS A 196 -15.62 -8.96 -6.69
CA HIS A 196 -16.25 -8.22 -7.79
C HIS A 196 -15.49 -8.31 -9.12
N GLY A 197 -14.22 -8.72 -9.12
CA GLY A 197 -13.36 -8.92 -10.31
C GLY A 197 -13.00 -7.68 -11.14
N ARG A 198 -13.62 -6.53 -10.87
CA ARG A 198 -13.25 -5.18 -11.38
C ARG A 198 -11.92 -4.66 -10.83
N HIS A 199 -10.81 -5.31 -11.17
CA HIS A 199 -9.46 -4.87 -10.78
C HIS A 199 -8.82 -4.05 -11.90
N GLU A 200 -8.33 -2.83 -11.59
CA GLU A 200 -7.72 -1.93 -12.57
C GLU A 200 -6.47 -2.53 -13.24
N ASP A 201 -5.75 -3.38 -12.51
CA ASP A 201 -4.56 -4.09 -13.01
C ASP A 201 -4.91 -5.25 -13.97
N SER A 202 -6.19 -5.64 -14.08
CA SER A 202 -6.62 -6.72 -14.97
C SER A 202 -6.51 -6.34 -16.45
N ALA A 203 -6.55 -5.06 -16.81
CA ALA A 203 -6.28 -4.61 -18.16
C ALA A 203 -5.75 -3.16 -18.15
N PRO A 204 -4.49 -2.91 -18.60
CA PRO A 204 -3.92 -1.57 -18.59
C PRO A 204 -4.77 -0.57 -19.38
N GLY A 205 -5.18 0.52 -18.72
CA GLY A 205 -5.92 1.62 -19.35
C GLY A 205 -7.43 1.38 -19.51
N THR A 206 -8.00 0.35 -18.87
CA THR A 206 -9.46 0.16 -18.83
C THR A 206 -10.09 0.81 -17.59
N ASP A 207 -11.05 1.70 -17.80
CA ASP A 207 -11.97 2.14 -16.74
C ASP A 207 -13.23 1.27 -16.77
N LEU A 208 -13.48 0.55 -15.68
CA LEU A 208 -14.63 -0.34 -15.48
C LEU A 208 -15.69 0.25 -14.54
N SER A 209 -15.50 1.48 -14.04
CA SER A 209 -16.35 2.10 -13.01
C SER A 209 -17.82 2.25 -13.43
N ARG A 210 -18.08 2.39 -14.74
CA ARG A 210 -19.41 2.54 -15.32
C ARG A 210 -19.84 1.37 -16.22
N THR A 211 -19.06 0.30 -16.27
CA THR A 211 -19.34 -0.84 -17.16
C THR A 211 -20.29 -1.82 -16.50
N VAL A 212 -21.45 -2.06 -17.11
CA VAL A 212 -22.37 -3.13 -16.67
C VAL A 212 -21.92 -4.47 -17.26
N GLY A 213 -21.88 -5.51 -16.43
CA GLY A 213 -21.46 -6.85 -16.82
C GLY A 213 -21.26 -7.75 -15.61
N TRP A 214 -21.07 -9.05 -15.85
CA TRP A 214 -20.73 -10.01 -14.80
C TRP A 214 -19.21 -10.16 -14.70
N PHE A 215 -18.62 -9.42 -13.76
CA PHE A 215 -17.18 -9.45 -13.51
C PHE A 215 -16.78 -10.38 -12.36
N THR A 216 -17.76 -10.96 -11.65
CA THR A 216 -17.52 -11.73 -10.43
C THR A 216 -16.50 -12.85 -10.67
N THR A 217 -15.53 -12.93 -9.78
CA THR A 217 -14.55 -14.01 -9.72
C THR A 217 -14.78 -14.79 -8.44
N GLN A 218 -14.84 -16.12 -8.54
CA GLN A 218 -14.86 -17.02 -7.39
C GLN A 218 -13.55 -17.81 -7.33
N TYR A 219 -12.97 -17.94 -6.13
CA TYR A 219 -11.72 -18.66 -5.94
C TYR A 219 -11.58 -19.19 -4.50
N PRO A 220 -10.91 -20.33 -4.30
CA PRO A 220 -10.71 -20.90 -2.97
C PRO A 220 -9.61 -20.18 -2.20
N VAL A 221 -9.86 -19.95 -0.93
CA VAL A 221 -8.87 -19.48 0.04
C VAL A 221 -8.93 -20.37 1.27
N ARG A 222 -7.77 -20.97 1.58
CA ARG A 222 -7.54 -21.71 2.81
C ARG A 222 -7.14 -20.73 3.91
N LEU A 223 -7.92 -20.66 4.98
CA LEU A 223 -7.78 -19.71 6.09
C LEU A 223 -7.58 -20.46 7.41
N ASP A 224 -6.53 -20.13 8.15
CA ASP A 224 -6.25 -20.68 9.48
C ASP A 224 -6.77 -19.74 10.56
N PRO A 225 -7.72 -20.16 11.43
CA PRO A 225 -7.95 -19.44 12.66
C PRO A 225 -6.70 -19.57 13.54
N GLY A 226 -6.21 -18.45 14.04
CA GLY A 226 -5.10 -18.40 14.99
C GLY A 226 -5.57 -18.73 16.41
N THR A 227 -4.64 -19.13 17.27
CA THR A 227 -4.92 -19.37 18.69
C THR A 227 -5.05 -18.08 19.52
N GLY A 228 -4.90 -16.90 18.91
CA GLY A 228 -4.86 -15.60 19.58
C GLY A 228 -6.14 -14.76 19.46
N GLY A 229 -7.25 -15.35 19.00
CA GLY A 229 -8.57 -14.70 18.90
C GLY A 229 -8.77 -13.87 17.64
N VAL A 230 -9.95 -13.26 17.53
CA VAL A 230 -10.45 -12.65 16.27
C VAL A 230 -9.54 -11.54 15.72
N GLY A 231 -8.86 -10.77 16.56
CA GLY A 231 -7.91 -9.74 16.10
C GLY A 231 -6.70 -10.34 15.35
N GLN A 232 -6.21 -11.50 15.79
CA GLN A 232 -5.16 -12.21 15.06
C GLN A 232 -5.69 -12.82 13.76
N ASP A 233 -6.94 -13.30 13.76
CA ASP A 233 -7.58 -13.86 12.57
C ASP A 233 -7.70 -12.81 11.46
N VAL A 234 -8.02 -11.55 11.80
CA VAL A 234 -8.03 -10.44 10.83
C VAL A 234 -6.67 -10.27 10.16
N LYS A 235 -5.58 -10.22 10.95
CA LYS A 235 -4.21 -10.06 10.43
C LYS A 235 -3.82 -11.22 9.50
N ARG A 236 -4.17 -12.46 9.87
CA ARG A 236 -3.91 -13.66 9.06
C ARG A 236 -4.72 -13.68 7.77
N VAL A 237 -6.01 -13.34 7.84
CA VAL A 237 -6.89 -13.25 6.67
C VAL A 237 -6.34 -12.22 5.69
N ARG A 238 -5.95 -11.02 6.17
CA ARG A 238 -5.34 -9.99 5.33
C ARG A 238 -4.09 -10.50 4.63
N ASP A 239 -3.13 -11.07 5.36
CA ASP A 239 -1.89 -11.62 4.79
C ASP A 239 -2.18 -12.71 3.75
N ARG A 240 -3.18 -13.58 4.04
CA ARG A 240 -3.55 -14.66 3.13
C ARG A 240 -4.17 -14.14 1.84
N LEU A 241 -5.03 -13.13 1.93
CA LEU A 241 -5.66 -12.50 0.77
C LEU A 241 -4.67 -11.69 -0.06
N ALA A 242 -3.72 -11.00 0.59
CA ALA A 242 -2.65 -10.29 -0.10
C ALA A 242 -1.74 -11.24 -0.90
N ALA A 243 -1.58 -12.49 -0.45
CA ALA A 243 -0.83 -13.53 -1.13
C ALA A 243 -1.58 -14.20 -2.30
N VAL A 244 -2.87 -13.90 -2.51
CA VAL A 244 -3.65 -14.47 -3.62
C VAL A 244 -3.21 -13.85 -4.95
N PRO A 245 -2.68 -14.63 -5.91
CA PRO A 245 -2.24 -14.10 -7.19
C PRO A 245 -3.44 -13.56 -8.00
N GLY A 246 -3.23 -12.44 -8.69
CA GLY A 246 -4.24 -11.84 -9.57
C GLY A 246 -5.59 -11.53 -8.89
N ARG A 247 -5.61 -11.45 -7.54
CA ARG A 247 -6.83 -11.35 -6.72
C ARG A 247 -7.88 -12.41 -7.08
N GLY A 248 -7.41 -13.60 -7.44
CA GLY A 248 -8.26 -14.76 -7.75
C GLY A 248 -8.67 -14.91 -9.21
N THR A 249 -8.41 -13.89 -10.06
CA THR A 249 -8.88 -13.86 -11.46
C THR A 249 -8.43 -15.09 -12.26
N GLY A 250 -7.23 -15.61 -12.01
CA GLY A 250 -6.70 -16.74 -12.75
C GLY A 250 -7.30 -18.09 -12.37
N TYR A 251 -7.93 -18.24 -11.21
CA TYR A 251 -8.48 -19.54 -10.77
C TYR A 251 -9.55 -20.05 -11.75
N GLY A 252 -10.60 -19.25 -11.97
CA GLY A 252 -11.68 -19.60 -12.90
C GLY A 252 -11.18 -19.85 -14.32
N ALA A 253 -10.19 -19.08 -14.76
CA ALA A 253 -9.56 -19.24 -16.08
C ALA A 253 -8.76 -20.54 -16.24
N LEU A 254 -8.03 -20.96 -15.20
CA LEU A 254 -7.16 -22.14 -15.23
C LEU A 254 -7.91 -23.45 -15.01
N TYR A 255 -8.96 -23.42 -14.20
CA TYR A 255 -9.70 -24.62 -13.77
C TYR A 255 -11.11 -24.70 -14.34
N GLY A 256 -11.52 -23.74 -15.18
CA GLY A 256 -12.84 -23.75 -15.82
C GLY A 256 -13.99 -23.71 -14.82
N GLN A 257 -13.81 -22.99 -13.69
CA GLN A 257 -14.73 -22.96 -12.55
C GLN A 257 -15.01 -24.35 -11.94
N ALA A 258 -14.07 -25.30 -12.06
CA ALA A 258 -14.21 -26.60 -11.39
C ALA A 258 -14.37 -26.42 -9.87
N PRO A 259 -15.20 -27.23 -9.19
CA PRO A 259 -15.40 -27.12 -7.76
C PRO A 259 -14.07 -27.24 -7.00
N SER A 260 -13.81 -26.26 -6.13
CA SER A 260 -12.62 -26.26 -5.28
C SER A 260 -12.67 -27.33 -4.19
N GLY A 261 -13.87 -27.83 -3.89
CA GLY A 261 -14.16 -28.65 -2.72
C GLY A 261 -14.36 -27.84 -1.44
N ALA A 262 -14.39 -26.50 -1.52
CA ALA A 262 -14.82 -25.66 -0.41
C ALA A 262 -16.27 -25.95 -0.07
N GLN A 263 -16.55 -26.06 1.23
CA GLN A 263 -17.91 -26.25 1.73
C GLN A 263 -18.55 -24.94 2.22
N VAL A 264 -17.79 -23.86 2.22
CA VAL A 264 -18.22 -22.52 2.64
C VAL A 264 -18.01 -21.56 1.48
N ALA A 265 -19.05 -20.82 1.11
CA ALA A 265 -18.98 -19.68 0.22
C ALA A 265 -19.18 -18.38 1.00
N PHE A 266 -18.46 -17.33 0.60
CA PHE A 266 -18.55 -16.01 1.23
C PHE A 266 -18.54 -14.89 0.18
N ASN A 267 -19.49 -13.97 0.34
CA ASN A 267 -19.64 -12.79 -0.50
C ASN A 267 -20.00 -11.56 0.34
N TYR A 268 -19.34 -10.43 0.05
CA TYR A 268 -19.70 -9.12 0.59
C TYR A 268 -20.02 -8.15 -0.55
N LEU A 269 -21.30 -7.79 -0.66
CA LEU A 269 -21.85 -6.93 -1.71
C LEU A 269 -21.50 -5.44 -1.51
N GLY A 270 -20.83 -5.10 -0.40
CA GLY A 270 -20.50 -3.72 -0.06
C GLY A 270 -21.66 -2.96 0.59
N ARG A 271 -21.49 -1.64 0.65
CA ARG A 271 -22.47 -0.70 1.18
C ARG A 271 -23.28 -0.06 0.05
N PHE A 272 -24.59 -0.22 0.11
CA PHE A 272 -25.55 0.46 -0.74
C PHE A 272 -25.96 1.77 -0.07
N THR A 273 -25.49 2.88 -0.62
CA THR A 273 -25.81 4.23 -0.15
C THR A 273 -27.10 4.72 -0.81
N ALA A 274 -28.02 5.24 0.01
CA ALA A 274 -29.21 5.94 -0.45
C ALA A 274 -28.84 7.35 -0.96
N ASP A 275 -28.04 7.43 -2.02
CA ASP A 275 -27.47 8.70 -2.49
C ASP A 275 -28.39 9.36 -3.54
N THR A 276 -29.65 9.57 -3.17
CA THR A 276 -30.60 10.33 -3.98
C THR A 276 -31.16 11.50 -3.18
N PRO A 277 -31.21 12.72 -3.74
CA PRO A 277 -31.66 13.93 -3.02
C PRO A 277 -33.05 13.80 -2.38
N ASP A 278 -33.91 12.97 -2.97
CA ASP A 278 -35.32 12.84 -2.61
C ASP A 278 -35.66 11.47 -1.96
N GLY A 279 -34.66 10.60 -1.71
CA GLY A 279 -34.87 9.28 -1.11
C GLY A 279 -35.49 8.20 -2.03
N HIS A 280 -35.62 8.47 -3.33
CA HIS A 280 -36.10 7.51 -4.33
C HIS A 280 -34.97 6.67 -4.94
N TRP A 281 -35.27 5.61 -5.71
CA TRP A 281 -34.26 4.72 -6.34
C TRP A 281 -33.37 3.94 -5.37
N VAL A 282 -33.88 3.67 -4.18
CA VAL A 282 -33.25 2.83 -3.15
C VAL A 282 -33.96 1.49 -3.02
N PRO A 283 -33.33 0.45 -2.44
CA PRO A 283 -34.00 -0.80 -2.13
C PRO A 283 -35.29 -0.56 -1.32
N ALA A 284 -36.41 -1.11 -1.80
CA ALA A 284 -37.71 -0.89 -1.19
C ALA A 284 -37.91 -1.73 0.08
N PRO A 285 -38.77 -1.30 1.04
CA PRO A 285 -39.10 -2.09 2.23
C PRO A 285 -39.67 -3.49 1.93
N GLU A 286 -40.24 -3.68 0.73
CA GLU A 286 -40.81 -4.93 0.24
C GLU A 286 -39.80 -5.80 -0.53
N SER A 287 -38.50 -5.46 -0.50
CA SER A 287 -37.44 -6.24 -1.16
C SER A 287 -37.34 -7.66 -0.61
N ASP A 288 -37.76 -7.88 0.64
CA ASP A 288 -37.87 -9.20 1.27
C ASP A 288 -38.93 -10.10 0.63
N ALA A 289 -39.88 -9.53 -0.13
CA ALA A 289 -40.90 -10.28 -0.85
C ALA A 289 -40.47 -10.69 -2.27
N VAL A 290 -39.32 -10.20 -2.77
CA VAL A 290 -38.79 -10.58 -4.08
C VAL A 290 -38.42 -12.07 -4.05
N HIS A 291 -38.85 -12.81 -5.05
CA HIS A 291 -38.50 -14.22 -5.16
C HIS A 291 -37.01 -14.34 -5.49
N PRO A 292 -36.20 -15.05 -4.67
CA PRO A 292 -34.75 -15.13 -4.88
C PRO A 292 -34.35 -15.98 -6.10
N GLY A 293 -35.32 -16.49 -6.87
CA GLY A 293 -35.12 -17.53 -7.88
C GLY A 293 -35.11 -18.92 -7.23
N PRO A 294 -34.99 -20.02 -8.02
CA PRO A 294 -34.50 -21.26 -7.45
C PRO A 294 -33.13 -20.94 -6.85
N GLN A 295 -33.04 -20.86 -5.52
CA GLN A 295 -31.72 -20.77 -4.89
C GLN A 295 -31.06 -22.11 -5.21
N PRO A 296 -30.04 -22.13 -6.07
CA PRO A 296 -29.32 -23.36 -6.36
C PRO A 296 -28.41 -23.53 -5.15
N VAL A 297 -28.96 -23.92 -4.01
CA VAL A 297 -28.31 -23.66 -2.72
C VAL A 297 -26.91 -24.30 -2.61
N LEU A 298 -26.52 -25.16 -3.56
CA LEU A 298 -25.27 -25.91 -3.50
C LEU A 298 -24.81 -26.34 -4.91
N LEU A 299 -24.98 -25.50 -5.94
CA LEU A 299 -24.65 -25.94 -7.30
C LEU A 299 -23.19 -26.37 -7.50
N ASP A 300 -22.28 -26.10 -6.55
CA ASP A 300 -20.89 -26.56 -6.56
C ASP A 300 -20.42 -27.16 -5.22
N GLY A 301 -21.34 -27.70 -4.41
CA GLY A 301 -20.99 -28.47 -3.21
C GLY A 301 -20.75 -27.69 -1.92
N HIS A 302 -21.05 -26.39 -1.89
CA HIS A 302 -21.07 -25.60 -0.65
C HIS A 302 -22.23 -26.02 0.24
N VAL A 303 -22.01 -26.23 1.54
CA VAL A 303 -23.08 -26.52 2.52
C VAL A 303 -23.50 -25.28 3.32
N LEU A 304 -22.71 -24.21 3.21
CA LEU A 304 -22.94 -22.92 3.85
C LEU A 304 -22.54 -21.79 2.89
N ASP A 305 -23.45 -20.87 2.64
CA ASP A 305 -23.24 -19.65 1.86
C ASP A 305 -23.59 -18.43 2.73
N LEU A 306 -22.64 -17.49 2.83
CA LEU A 306 -22.80 -16.25 3.56
C LEU A 306 -22.75 -15.07 2.59
N ASN A 307 -23.89 -14.39 2.48
CA ASN A 307 -24.02 -13.15 1.70
C ASN A 307 -24.27 -11.96 2.64
N ALA A 308 -23.31 -11.04 2.70
CA ALA A 308 -23.38 -9.84 3.53
C ALA A 308 -23.53 -8.57 2.69
N SER A 309 -24.31 -7.60 3.18
CA SER A 309 -24.47 -6.28 2.56
C SER A 309 -24.76 -5.24 3.63
N THR A 310 -24.40 -3.98 3.36
CA THR A 310 -24.73 -2.86 4.24
C THR A 310 -25.76 -1.96 3.57
N LEU A 311 -26.85 -1.66 4.27
CA LEU A 311 -27.90 -0.75 3.84
C LEU A 311 -27.94 0.48 4.75
N ASP A 312 -28.01 1.67 4.17
CA ASP A 312 -28.22 2.89 4.96
C ASP A 312 -29.67 2.98 5.42
N GLY A 313 -29.87 2.97 6.74
CA GLY A 313 -31.14 3.22 7.40
C GLY A 313 -31.24 4.63 8.00
N PRO A 314 -32.41 5.02 8.53
CA PRO A 314 -32.62 6.35 9.12
C PRO A 314 -31.72 6.63 10.33
N GLU A 315 -31.30 5.59 11.05
CA GLU A 315 -30.42 5.70 12.23
C GLU A 315 -28.94 5.43 11.91
N GLY A 316 -28.61 5.15 10.64
CA GLY A 316 -27.27 4.81 10.18
C GLY A 316 -27.20 3.49 9.41
N PRO A 317 -25.99 3.07 8.99
CA PRO A 317 -25.79 1.85 8.21
C PRO A 317 -26.09 0.59 9.03
N VAL A 318 -26.85 -0.36 8.47
CA VAL A 318 -27.12 -1.67 9.06
C VAL A 318 -26.46 -2.75 8.20
N LEU A 319 -25.62 -3.60 8.80
CA LEU A 319 -25.09 -4.78 8.13
C LEU A 319 -26.13 -5.89 8.21
N THR A 320 -26.63 -6.33 7.06
CA THR A 320 -27.51 -7.49 6.92
C THR A 320 -26.72 -8.67 6.38
N VAL A 321 -26.83 -9.81 7.06
CA VAL A 321 -26.21 -11.07 6.65
C VAL A 321 -27.30 -12.11 6.39
N ARG A 322 -27.27 -12.68 5.18
CA ARG A 322 -28.10 -13.83 4.81
C ARG A 322 -27.24 -15.08 4.81
N TRP A 323 -27.70 -16.07 5.55
CA TRP A 323 -27.08 -17.38 5.71
C TRP A 323 -27.94 -18.40 4.98
N THR A 324 -27.43 -18.98 3.92
CA THR A 324 -28.07 -20.07 3.19
C THR A 324 -27.31 -21.35 3.50
N TYR A 325 -27.99 -22.42 3.91
CA TYR A 325 -27.33 -23.64 4.39
C TYR A 325 -28.09 -24.92 4.04
N ALA A 326 -27.35 -26.04 3.96
CA ALA A 326 -27.90 -27.38 3.80
C ALA A 326 -28.55 -27.86 5.12
N THR A 327 -29.88 -27.96 5.19
CA THR A 327 -30.58 -28.36 6.42
C THR A 327 -30.33 -29.80 6.86
N ASP A 328 -29.91 -30.66 5.93
CA ASP A 328 -29.50 -32.05 6.13
C ASP A 328 -28.01 -32.20 6.51
N GLY A 329 -27.17 -31.20 6.22
CA GLY A 329 -25.76 -31.15 6.65
C GLY A 329 -25.51 -30.31 7.91
N ILE A 330 -26.32 -29.26 8.13
CA ILE A 330 -26.20 -28.30 9.22
C ILE A 330 -27.56 -28.12 9.89
N ALA A 331 -27.67 -28.56 11.15
CA ALA A 331 -28.89 -28.38 11.93
C ALA A 331 -29.21 -26.87 12.16
N PRO A 332 -30.50 -26.47 12.20
CA PRO A 332 -30.91 -25.09 12.43
C PRO A 332 -30.31 -24.43 13.69
N ASP A 333 -30.10 -25.19 14.77
CA ASP A 333 -29.50 -24.65 16.00
C ASP A 333 -27.97 -24.45 15.85
N ARG A 334 -27.31 -25.25 15.00
CA ARG A 334 -25.89 -25.10 14.69
C ARG A 334 -25.66 -23.82 13.88
N ILE A 335 -26.48 -23.53 12.87
CA ILE A 335 -26.34 -22.29 12.09
C ILE A 335 -26.62 -21.04 12.94
N ARG A 336 -27.59 -21.08 13.86
CA ARG A 336 -27.82 -19.99 14.83
C ARG A 336 -26.59 -19.77 15.71
N THR A 337 -26.00 -20.85 16.21
CA THR A 337 -24.76 -20.77 17.01
C THR A 337 -23.61 -20.15 16.21
N ILE A 338 -23.46 -20.50 14.93
CA ILE A 338 -22.45 -19.89 14.05
C ILE A 338 -22.74 -18.40 13.86
N ALA A 339 -23.98 -18.02 13.59
CA ALA A 339 -24.37 -16.62 13.40
C ALA A 339 -24.21 -15.77 14.67
N ASP A 340 -24.50 -16.34 15.84
CA ASP A 340 -24.28 -15.69 17.14
C ASP A 340 -22.78 -15.47 17.41
N ARG A 341 -21.94 -16.48 17.11
CA ARG A 341 -20.48 -16.36 17.23
C ARG A 341 -19.90 -15.33 16.27
N PHE A 342 -20.38 -15.30 15.03
CA PHE A 342 -20.01 -14.31 14.03
C PHE A 342 -20.33 -12.90 14.52
N THR A 343 -21.54 -12.69 15.04
CA THR A 343 -21.98 -11.39 15.59
C THR A 343 -21.15 -11.00 16.81
N ALA A 344 -20.84 -11.95 17.69
CA ALA A 344 -19.97 -11.72 18.85
C ALA A 344 -18.54 -11.32 18.42
N ALA A 345 -17.98 -12.00 17.42
CA ALA A 345 -16.65 -11.70 16.87
C ALA A 345 -16.60 -10.28 16.27
N LEU A 346 -17.60 -9.89 15.48
CA LEU A 346 -17.70 -8.51 14.96
C LEU A 346 -17.85 -7.47 16.07
N THR A 347 -18.65 -7.78 17.08
CA THR A 347 -18.83 -6.89 18.25
C THR A 347 -17.53 -6.73 19.02
N GLU A 348 -16.76 -7.81 19.17
CA GLU A 348 -15.45 -7.79 19.80
C GLU A 348 -14.46 -6.93 19.00
N LEU A 349 -14.39 -7.12 17.68
CA LEU A 349 -13.56 -6.29 16.80
C LEU A 349 -13.85 -4.80 16.98
N VAL A 350 -15.13 -4.42 17.00
CA VAL A 350 -15.54 -3.02 17.21
C VAL A 350 -15.15 -2.51 18.58
N ARG A 351 -15.37 -3.28 19.65
CA ARG A 351 -15.15 -2.82 21.03
C ARG A 351 -13.68 -2.74 21.43
N ARG A 352 -12.82 -3.55 20.80
CA ARG A 352 -11.42 -3.72 21.21
C ARG A 352 -10.40 -3.15 20.23
N HIS A 353 -10.83 -2.57 19.09
CA HIS A 353 -9.89 -2.08 18.05
C HIS A 353 -8.87 -1.03 18.54
N GLU A 354 -9.18 -0.31 19.62
CA GLU A 354 -8.26 0.67 20.22
C GLU A 354 -7.31 0.05 21.26
N GLU A 355 -7.51 -1.23 21.65
CA GLU A 355 -6.64 -1.91 22.59
C GLU A 355 -5.25 -2.16 21.98
N PRO A 356 -4.16 -1.77 22.65
CA PRO A 356 -2.80 -1.98 22.15
C PRO A 356 -2.52 -3.44 21.79
N GLY A 357 -2.08 -3.67 20.53
CA GLY A 357 -1.73 -4.99 20.01
C GLY A 357 -2.91 -5.85 19.54
N PHE A 358 -4.16 -5.46 19.81
CA PHE A 358 -5.34 -6.16 19.29
C PHE A 358 -5.53 -5.89 17.79
N ALA A 359 -5.56 -4.61 17.40
CA ALA A 359 -5.53 -4.17 16.00
C ALA A 359 -4.09 -3.90 15.53
N GLY A 360 -3.94 -3.26 14.37
CA GLY A 360 -2.65 -2.86 13.79
C GLY A 360 -2.17 -3.71 12.62
N HIS A 361 -0.89 -3.55 12.34
CA HIS A 361 -0.18 -4.13 11.22
C HIS A 361 0.08 -5.64 11.39
N SER A 362 0.27 -6.28 10.23
CA SER A 362 0.61 -7.69 10.07
C SER A 362 1.94 -7.80 9.32
N PRO A 363 2.61 -8.97 9.39
CA PRO A 363 3.84 -9.21 8.64
C PRO A 363 3.75 -8.90 7.14
N GLY A 364 2.59 -9.16 6.51
CA GLY A 364 2.37 -8.87 5.09
C GLY A 364 2.37 -7.39 4.72
N ASP A 365 2.21 -6.48 5.68
CA ASP A 365 2.21 -5.03 5.42
C ASP A 365 3.60 -4.47 5.12
N PHE A 366 4.66 -5.21 5.49
CA PHE A 366 6.03 -4.72 5.41
C PHE A 366 6.90 -5.57 4.47
N PRO A 367 7.79 -4.94 3.68
CA PRO A 367 8.78 -5.66 2.86
C PRO A 367 9.92 -6.29 3.69
N VAL A 368 9.91 -6.09 5.02
CA VAL A 368 10.85 -6.73 5.95
C VAL A 368 10.14 -7.90 6.60
N ALA A 369 10.78 -9.07 6.63
CA ALA A 369 10.25 -10.26 7.28
C ALA A 369 10.26 -10.13 8.82
N LEU A 370 9.36 -9.30 9.33
CA LEU A 370 9.11 -9.09 10.76
C LEU A 370 8.12 -10.14 11.26
N ASP A 371 8.30 -10.59 12.51
CA ASP A 371 7.24 -11.33 13.20
C ASP A 371 6.24 -10.37 13.87
N GLN A 372 5.11 -10.91 14.34
CA GLN A 372 4.08 -10.08 14.97
C GLN A 372 4.56 -9.42 16.27
N HIS A 373 5.52 -10.02 17.00
CA HIS A 373 6.05 -9.44 18.23
C HIS A 373 6.90 -8.21 17.93
N GLU A 374 7.75 -8.28 16.91
CA GLU A 374 8.55 -7.16 16.40
C GLU A 374 7.67 -6.01 15.92
N ILE A 375 6.55 -6.30 15.25
CA ILE A 375 5.57 -5.29 14.81
C ILE A 375 4.90 -4.62 16.01
N THR A 376 4.39 -5.40 16.96
CA THR A 376 3.75 -4.86 18.16
C THR A 376 4.72 -3.99 18.99
N GLU A 377 6.01 -4.37 19.07
CA GLU A 377 7.05 -3.55 19.70
C GLU A 377 7.18 -2.19 18.99
N LEU A 378 7.20 -2.19 17.66
CA LEU A 378 7.31 -0.96 16.85
C LEU A 378 6.10 -0.05 16.98
N GLU A 379 4.89 -0.61 16.97
CA GLU A 379 3.62 0.13 17.11
C GLU A 379 3.48 0.71 18.52
N ALA A 380 3.82 -0.07 19.55
CA ALA A 380 3.79 0.42 20.94
C ALA A 380 4.75 1.60 21.14
N ALA A 381 5.91 1.55 20.50
CA ALA A 381 6.90 2.62 20.58
C ALA A 381 6.62 3.78 19.61
N ASN A 382 5.82 3.56 18.56
CA ASN A 382 5.45 4.55 17.54
C ASN A 382 4.00 4.33 17.08
N PRO A 383 3.00 4.91 17.77
CA PRO A 383 1.58 4.69 17.44
C PRO A 383 1.18 5.12 16.02
N ALA A 384 1.92 6.06 15.42
CA ALA A 384 1.72 6.54 14.07
C ALA A 384 2.62 5.83 13.03
N LEU A 385 3.01 4.58 13.30
CA LEU A 385 3.81 3.76 12.37
C LEU A 385 3.17 3.73 10.97
N ASP A 386 3.95 4.08 9.96
CA ASP A 386 3.49 4.22 8.56
C ASP A 386 4.19 3.20 7.64
N GLY A 387 5.34 2.67 8.06
CA GLY A 387 6.10 1.74 7.24
C GLY A 387 7.36 1.25 7.92
N VAL A 388 7.84 0.08 7.49
CA VAL A 388 9.13 -0.48 7.90
C VAL A 388 9.90 -0.92 6.66
N LEU A 389 11.17 -0.54 6.59
CA LEU A 389 12.08 -0.84 5.49
C LEU A 389 13.37 -1.46 6.03
N PRO A 390 14.03 -2.33 5.23
CA PRO A 390 15.36 -2.77 5.58
C PRO A 390 16.33 -1.59 5.47
N LEU A 391 17.36 -1.56 6.32
CA LEU A 391 18.42 -0.59 6.18
C LEU A 391 19.29 -0.96 4.98
N THR A 392 19.78 0.06 4.28
CA THR A 392 20.89 -0.13 3.34
C THR A 392 22.15 -0.56 4.10
N PRO A 393 23.10 -1.27 3.47
CA PRO A 393 24.34 -1.69 4.13
C PRO A 393 25.11 -0.54 4.79
N LEU A 394 25.09 0.66 4.20
CA LEU A 394 25.74 1.82 4.81
C LEU A 394 24.92 2.40 5.97
N GLN A 395 23.60 2.45 5.87
CA GLN A 395 22.75 2.83 7.00
C GLN A 395 22.96 1.90 8.20
N HIS A 396 23.18 0.59 7.98
CA HIS A 396 23.53 -0.34 9.06
C HIS A 396 24.76 0.11 9.85
N GLY A 397 25.87 0.44 9.16
CA GLY A 397 27.09 0.91 9.82
C GLY A 397 26.87 2.24 10.55
N LEU A 398 26.19 3.20 9.91
CA LEU A 398 25.88 4.49 10.51
C LEU A 398 24.97 4.38 11.74
N ALA A 399 23.92 3.57 11.64
CA ALA A 399 22.96 3.37 12.73
C ALA A 399 23.60 2.63 13.90
N TYR A 400 24.51 1.69 13.64
CA TYR A 400 25.31 1.07 14.68
C TYR A 400 26.13 2.10 15.46
N HIS A 401 26.85 3.00 14.78
CA HIS A 401 27.62 4.05 15.45
C HIS A 401 26.74 5.03 16.22
N ALA A 402 25.61 5.45 15.64
CA ALA A 402 24.71 6.42 16.25
C ALA A 402 23.98 5.84 17.47
N LEU A 403 23.58 4.56 17.44
CA LEU A 403 22.85 3.90 18.54
C LEU A 403 23.76 3.38 19.66
N THR A 404 25.05 3.14 19.39
CA THR A 404 26.01 2.66 20.41
C THR A 404 26.63 3.79 21.24
N GLY A 405 26.42 5.05 20.84
CA GLY A 405 26.85 6.24 21.56
C GLY A 405 28.37 6.43 21.51
N THR A 406 28.85 7.27 20.59
CA THR A 406 30.22 7.77 20.63
C THR A 406 30.33 8.92 21.63
N THR A 407 31.33 8.91 22.51
CA THR A 407 31.66 10.08 23.34
C THR A 407 32.18 11.20 22.45
N GLY A 408 31.36 12.24 22.21
CA GLY A 408 31.73 13.41 21.41
C GLY A 408 30.63 13.92 20.49
N ALA A 409 30.96 14.86 19.61
CA ALA A 409 30.05 15.31 18.55
C ALA A 409 29.83 14.20 17.52
N ASP A 410 28.58 14.00 17.11
CA ASP A 410 28.22 12.99 16.13
C ASP A 410 28.79 13.37 14.74
N PRO A 411 29.76 12.61 14.20
CA PRO A 411 30.43 12.94 12.93
C PRO A 411 29.50 12.80 11.71
N TYR A 412 28.28 12.30 11.90
CA TYR A 412 27.30 12.07 10.84
C TYR A 412 26.22 13.14 10.79
N VAL A 413 26.35 14.22 11.58
CA VAL A 413 25.52 15.41 11.43
C VAL A 413 26.08 16.30 10.32
N VAL A 414 25.23 16.60 9.33
CA VAL A 414 25.55 17.51 8.22
C VAL A 414 24.74 18.77 8.36
N GLN A 415 25.40 19.91 8.25
CA GLN A 415 24.77 21.22 8.26
C GLN A 415 25.15 21.98 6.99
N LEU A 416 24.13 22.44 6.27
CA LEU A 416 24.27 23.37 5.16
C LEU A 416 23.77 24.75 5.59
N GLU A 417 24.58 25.77 5.38
CA GLU A 417 24.20 27.17 5.56
C GLU A 417 23.90 27.81 4.20
N LEU A 418 22.71 28.40 4.07
CA LEU A 418 22.28 29.13 2.88
C LEU A 418 22.08 30.61 3.24
N GLU A 419 22.75 31.49 2.50
CA GLU A 419 22.46 32.92 2.53
C GLU A 419 21.34 33.24 1.54
N ILE A 420 20.28 33.88 2.03
CA ILE A 420 19.13 34.29 1.22
C ILE A 420 19.03 35.82 1.29
N GLY A 421 19.21 36.47 0.15
CA GLY A 421 19.02 37.91 -0.02
C GLY A 421 17.66 38.24 -0.63
N GLY A 422 17.05 39.31 -0.15
CA GLY A 422 15.75 39.81 -0.61
C GLY A 422 14.58 39.49 0.32
N PRO A 423 13.34 39.78 -0.13
CA PRO A 423 12.14 39.53 0.66
C PRO A 423 11.89 38.02 0.82
N LEU A 424 11.62 37.60 2.05
CA LEU A 424 11.31 36.22 2.41
C LEU A 424 10.11 36.20 3.36
N ASP A 425 9.18 35.28 3.12
CA ASP A 425 8.05 34.98 3.99
C ASP A 425 8.39 33.72 4.82
N PRO A 426 8.68 33.86 6.14
CA PRO A 426 9.02 32.73 6.99
C PRO A 426 7.89 31.70 7.10
N GLY A 427 6.63 32.15 7.15
CA GLY A 427 5.47 31.27 7.28
C GLY A 427 5.29 30.40 6.04
N ARG A 428 5.46 30.98 4.85
CA ARG A 428 5.42 30.25 3.58
C ARG A 428 6.59 29.27 3.44
N LEU A 429 7.79 29.64 3.90
CA LEU A 429 8.94 28.74 3.86
C LEU A 429 8.79 27.57 4.84
N ARG A 430 8.26 27.82 6.04
CA ARG A 430 7.91 26.77 7.02
C ARG A 430 6.86 25.80 6.46
N ALA A 431 5.81 26.32 5.83
CA ALA A 431 4.79 25.48 5.19
C ALA A 431 5.38 24.64 4.05
N ALA A 432 6.26 25.22 3.24
CA ALA A 432 6.98 24.51 2.19
C ALA A 432 7.87 23.38 2.75
N ALA A 433 8.56 23.61 3.88
CA ALA A 433 9.35 22.59 4.54
C ALA A 433 8.49 21.41 5.01
N GLY A 434 7.32 21.68 5.62
CA GLY A 434 6.33 20.66 5.98
C GLY A 434 5.90 19.81 4.78
N ALA A 435 5.45 20.47 3.70
CA ALA A 435 5.00 19.79 2.49
C ALA A 435 6.09 18.92 1.84
N VAL A 436 7.36 19.34 1.90
CA VAL A 436 8.48 18.55 1.39
C VAL A 436 8.76 17.32 2.26
N VAL A 437 8.68 17.44 3.59
CA VAL A 437 8.84 16.31 4.51
C VAL A 437 7.71 15.30 4.34
N ASP A 438 6.46 15.76 4.24
CA ASP A 438 5.29 14.90 4.05
C ASP A 438 5.37 14.13 2.72
N ARG A 439 5.88 14.77 1.66
CA ARG A 439 6.04 14.15 0.34
C ARG A 439 7.08 13.02 0.31
N HIS A 440 8.11 13.09 1.16
CA HIS A 440 9.23 12.15 1.14
C HIS A 440 9.28 11.34 2.43
N ALA A 441 8.60 10.18 2.46
CA ALA A 441 8.47 9.35 3.65
C ALA A 441 9.80 9.01 4.34
N ASN A 442 10.92 8.90 3.60
CA ASN A 442 12.24 8.65 4.18
C ASN A 442 12.79 9.81 5.03
N LEU A 443 12.21 11.01 4.95
CA LEU A 443 12.56 12.14 5.83
C LEU A 443 11.89 12.03 7.21
N ARG A 444 10.82 11.23 7.31
CA ARG A 444 10.11 10.88 8.53
C ARG A 444 10.61 9.57 9.14
N ALA A 445 11.81 9.13 8.74
CA ALA A 445 12.36 7.84 9.14
C ALA A 445 13.09 7.91 10.49
N GLY A 446 12.81 6.93 11.35
CA GLY A 446 13.58 6.60 12.55
C GLY A 446 14.29 5.26 12.40
N PHE A 447 15.27 5.01 13.27
CA PHE A 447 16.11 3.81 13.28
C PHE A 447 16.12 3.24 14.69
N ARG A 448 15.71 1.99 14.83
CA ARG A 448 15.62 1.31 16.13
C ARG A 448 16.26 -0.06 16.08
N ARG A 449 16.87 -0.44 17.20
CA ARG A 449 17.24 -1.82 17.49
C ARG A 449 16.10 -2.46 18.28
N LEU A 450 15.48 -3.48 17.71
CA LEU A 450 14.41 -4.24 18.35
C LEU A 450 14.97 -5.11 19.48
N THR A 451 14.09 -5.63 20.34
CA THR A 451 14.46 -6.57 21.41
C THR A 451 15.13 -7.84 20.88
N THR A 452 14.78 -8.27 19.66
CA THR A 452 15.44 -9.37 18.93
C THR A 452 16.88 -9.07 18.53
N GLY A 453 17.32 -7.81 18.67
CA GLY A 453 18.64 -7.32 18.28
C GLY A 453 18.71 -6.83 16.83
N ARG A 454 17.63 -7.02 16.04
CA ARG A 454 17.52 -6.57 14.66
C ARG A 454 17.48 -5.03 14.58
N LEU A 455 18.20 -4.46 13.62
CA LEU A 455 18.11 -3.04 13.28
C LEU A 455 17.06 -2.84 12.18
N VAL A 456 16.13 -1.92 12.38
CA VAL A 456 15.08 -1.58 11.43
C VAL A 456 14.99 -0.08 11.20
N GLN A 457 14.61 0.31 9.98
CA GLN A 457 14.24 1.67 9.63
C GLN A 457 12.72 1.70 9.57
N TYR A 458 12.09 2.57 10.36
CA TYR A 458 10.64 2.75 10.34
C TYR A 458 10.30 4.19 9.94
N THR A 459 9.13 4.41 9.37
CA THR A 459 8.59 5.73 9.06
C THR A 459 7.35 5.99 9.91
N THR A 460 7.13 7.26 10.29
CA THR A 460 5.96 7.65 11.07
C THR A 460 5.13 8.69 10.32
N ALA A 461 3.81 8.61 10.47
CA ALA A 461 2.86 9.48 9.80
C ALA A 461 2.98 10.95 10.26
N ASP A 462 3.43 11.16 11.50
CA ASP A 462 3.30 12.39 12.28
C ASP A 462 4.64 13.12 12.59
N ALA A 463 5.68 12.93 11.77
CA ALA A 463 6.97 13.61 11.95
C ALA A 463 7.08 14.92 11.16
N ALA A 464 6.50 16.01 11.69
CA ALA A 464 6.71 17.35 11.13
C ALA A 464 8.16 17.83 11.34
N PRO A 465 8.77 18.57 10.38
CA PRO A 465 10.13 19.07 10.53
C PRO A 465 10.26 20.00 11.74
N GLU A 466 11.37 19.86 12.47
CA GLU A 466 11.74 20.85 13.49
C GLU A 466 12.10 22.18 12.82
N TRP A 467 11.49 23.27 13.29
CA TRP A 467 11.64 24.60 12.73
C TRP A 467 11.90 25.62 13.84
N THR A 468 13.02 26.34 13.74
CA THR A 468 13.40 27.39 14.69
C THR A 468 13.65 28.70 13.95
N GLU A 469 13.19 29.82 14.52
CA GLU A 469 13.42 31.16 13.98
C GLU A 469 14.19 32.03 14.97
N HIS A 470 15.18 32.76 14.48
CA HIS A 470 15.96 33.73 15.25
C HIS A 470 16.00 35.08 14.53
N ASP A 471 15.96 36.16 15.31
CA ASP A 471 16.17 37.51 14.81
C ASP A 471 17.45 38.08 15.41
N LEU A 472 18.51 38.15 14.59
CA LEU A 472 19.82 38.70 14.91
C LEU A 472 20.06 40.03 14.19
N ARG A 473 18.99 40.72 13.75
CA ARG A 473 19.13 42.09 13.25
C ARG A 473 19.85 42.94 14.30
N PRO A 474 20.80 43.80 13.92
CA PRO A 474 21.58 44.58 14.87
C PRO A 474 20.69 45.38 15.83
N GLY A 475 20.66 44.99 17.11
CA GLY A 475 20.33 45.88 18.22
C GLY A 475 21.58 46.67 18.61
N ARG A 476 21.41 47.83 19.27
CA ARG A 476 22.48 48.84 19.45
C ARG A 476 23.79 48.37 20.14
N ASP A 477 23.86 47.21 20.81
CA ASP A 477 25.00 46.90 21.70
C ASP A 477 25.56 45.45 21.64
N ALA A 478 25.48 44.72 20.51
CA ALA A 478 26.26 43.47 20.35
C ALA A 478 26.79 43.27 18.91
N PRO A 479 28.05 42.83 18.72
CA PRO A 479 28.56 42.51 17.39
C PRO A 479 27.87 41.24 16.86
N ALA A 480 26.97 41.40 15.89
CA ALA A 480 26.12 40.35 15.32
C ALA A 480 26.87 39.11 14.76
N THR A 481 28.18 39.22 14.49
CA THR A 481 28.99 38.15 13.88
C THR A 481 29.30 37.02 14.88
N ASP A 482 29.54 37.34 16.14
CA ASP A 482 29.84 36.35 17.18
C ASP A 482 28.59 35.54 17.53
N ALA A 483 27.42 36.21 17.58
CA ALA A 483 26.14 35.58 17.87
C ALA A 483 25.71 34.59 16.77
N LEU A 484 25.87 34.97 15.50
CA LEU A 484 25.58 34.07 14.37
C LEU A 484 26.47 32.83 14.41
N SER A 485 27.79 33.03 14.58
CA SER A 485 28.76 31.93 14.61
C SER A 485 28.50 30.97 15.77
N ALA A 486 28.17 31.50 16.95
CA ALA A 486 27.79 30.70 18.11
C ALA A 486 26.51 29.88 17.85
N LEU A 487 25.52 30.46 17.18
CA LEU A 487 24.26 29.79 16.84
C LEU A 487 24.47 28.67 15.81
N VAL A 488 25.25 28.93 14.75
CA VAL A 488 25.61 27.92 13.74
C VAL A 488 26.35 26.75 14.40
N ALA A 489 27.33 27.03 15.26
CA ALA A 489 28.10 26.01 15.97
C ALA A 489 27.23 25.21 16.97
N ALA A 490 26.38 25.90 17.75
CA ALA A 490 25.47 25.26 18.69
C ALA A 490 24.45 24.37 17.98
N ASP A 491 23.89 24.84 16.86
CA ASP A 491 23.02 24.03 16.02
C ASP A 491 23.76 22.80 15.49
N ARG A 492 25.01 22.92 15.03
CA ARG A 492 25.76 21.77 14.46
C ARG A 492 25.99 20.64 15.47
N VAL A 493 26.30 20.97 16.72
CA VAL A 493 26.65 19.96 17.75
C VAL A 493 25.44 19.37 18.47
N ARG A 494 24.22 19.91 18.24
CA ARG A 494 23.00 19.37 18.84
C ARG A 494 22.70 17.98 18.23
N PRO A 495 22.71 16.90 19.05
CA PRO A 495 22.58 15.54 18.55
C PRO A 495 21.15 15.25 18.07
N PHE A 496 21.02 14.28 17.16
CA PHE A 496 19.76 13.64 16.85
C PHE A 496 19.67 12.32 17.63
N ALA A 497 18.48 11.97 18.12
CA ALA A 497 18.20 10.63 18.62
C ALA A 497 17.73 9.78 17.44
N PRO A 498 18.51 8.77 16.96
CA PRO A 498 18.17 8.04 15.74
C PRO A 498 16.80 7.36 15.78
N ASP A 499 16.30 7.02 16.98
CA ASP A 499 15.02 6.39 17.23
C ASP A 499 13.87 7.37 17.50
N ARG A 500 14.07 8.67 17.21
CA ARG A 500 13.07 9.73 17.35
C ARG A 500 13.08 10.64 16.11
N PRO A 501 12.33 10.29 15.05
CA PRO A 501 12.19 11.16 13.90
C PRO A 501 11.48 12.49 14.25
N PRO A 502 11.67 13.56 13.46
CA PRO A 502 12.53 13.62 12.27
C PRO A 502 14.02 13.79 12.62
N LEU A 503 14.92 13.23 11.80
CA LEU A 503 16.37 13.42 11.95
C LEU A 503 16.90 14.58 11.08
N LEU A 504 16.09 15.64 10.98
CA LEU A 504 16.42 16.88 10.29
C LEU A 504 15.76 18.08 11.00
N ARG A 505 16.35 19.26 10.84
CA ARG A 505 15.82 20.52 11.34
C ARG A 505 16.18 21.69 10.43
N PHE A 506 15.35 22.73 10.48
CA PHE A 506 15.56 24.00 9.79
C PHE A 506 15.66 25.11 10.83
N THR A 507 16.69 25.94 10.71
CA THR A 507 16.89 27.12 11.56
C THR A 507 17.01 28.35 10.68
N LEU A 508 15.97 29.19 10.67
CA LEU A 508 15.93 30.43 9.90
C LEU A 508 16.36 31.59 10.78
N ILE A 509 17.35 32.35 10.34
CA ILE A 509 17.96 33.44 11.10
C ILE A 509 17.87 34.70 10.26
N ARG A 510 17.21 35.73 10.78
CA ARG A 510 17.17 37.06 10.17
C ARG A 510 18.38 37.86 10.61
N THR A 511 19.24 38.30 9.68
CA THR A 511 20.45 39.08 9.99
C THR A 511 20.33 40.55 9.54
N ALA A 512 19.44 40.85 8.61
CA ALA A 512 19.02 42.21 8.25
C ALA A 512 17.54 42.19 7.80
N ASP A 513 16.98 43.33 7.41
CA ASP A 513 15.58 43.38 6.97
C ASP A 513 15.31 42.50 5.74
N ASP A 514 16.30 42.35 4.86
CA ASP A 514 16.29 41.58 3.62
C ASP A 514 17.44 40.55 3.52
N ARG A 515 18.05 40.18 4.65
CA ARG A 515 19.11 39.16 4.69
C ARG A 515 18.80 38.09 5.72
N TRP A 516 18.88 36.85 5.25
CA TRP A 516 18.56 35.67 6.02
C TRP A 516 19.67 34.64 5.91
N ARG A 517 19.79 33.81 6.94
CA ARG A 517 20.52 32.54 6.92
C ARG A 517 19.55 31.42 7.17
N LEU A 518 19.54 30.41 6.31
CA LEU A 518 18.81 29.18 6.55
C LEU A 518 19.83 28.08 6.83
N LEU A 519 19.84 27.57 8.05
CA LEU A 519 20.58 26.35 8.38
C LEU A 519 19.66 25.17 8.11
N PHE A 520 20.14 24.25 7.27
CA PHE A 520 19.53 22.94 7.07
C PHE A 520 20.46 21.89 7.67
N THR A 521 20.04 21.29 8.78
CA THR A 521 20.83 20.32 9.54
C THR A 521 20.13 18.98 9.52
N SER A 522 20.85 17.92 9.17
CA SER A 522 20.29 16.57 9.04
C SER A 522 21.29 15.50 9.43
N HIS A 523 20.79 14.33 9.84
CA HIS A 523 21.61 13.16 10.06
C HIS A 523 21.85 12.40 8.74
N HIS A 524 23.08 11.95 8.53
CA HIS A 524 23.51 11.20 7.34
C HIS A 524 22.80 9.85 7.13
N LEU A 525 22.02 9.40 8.12
CA LEU A 525 21.13 8.24 8.03
C LEU A 525 19.97 8.47 7.04
N LEU A 526 19.51 9.72 6.91
CA LEU A 526 18.42 10.10 6.01
C LEU A 526 18.92 10.45 4.62
N LEU A 527 20.02 11.22 4.55
CA LEU A 527 20.43 11.94 3.34
C LEU A 527 21.93 11.80 3.05
N ASP A 528 22.23 11.77 1.76
CA ASP A 528 23.58 11.93 1.22
C ASP A 528 23.76 13.32 0.56
N GLY A 529 25.01 13.64 0.19
CA GLY A 529 25.35 14.93 -0.43
C GLY A 529 24.70 15.16 -1.80
N TRP A 530 24.21 14.12 -2.47
CA TRP A 530 23.42 14.23 -3.71
C TRP A 530 21.95 14.54 -3.45
N SER A 531 21.43 14.12 -2.30
CA SER A 531 20.01 14.29 -1.94
C SER A 531 19.72 15.68 -1.38
N ALA A 532 20.68 16.32 -0.69
CA ALA A 532 20.47 17.64 -0.12
C ALA A 532 20.10 18.71 -1.18
N PRO A 533 20.79 18.83 -2.34
CA PRO A 533 20.39 19.79 -3.37
C PRO A 533 19.00 19.51 -3.98
N LEU A 534 18.61 18.24 -4.11
CA LEU A 534 17.29 17.86 -4.61
C LEU A 534 16.19 18.28 -3.63
N LEU A 535 16.44 18.07 -2.33
CA LEU A 535 15.53 18.49 -1.27
C LEU A 535 15.38 20.02 -1.23
N LEU A 536 16.47 20.76 -1.40
CA LEU A 536 16.42 22.23 -1.43
C LEU A 536 15.72 22.76 -2.68
N THR A 537 15.91 22.11 -3.83
CA THR A 537 15.12 22.41 -5.04
C THR A 537 13.64 22.23 -4.76
N ASP A 538 13.28 21.10 -4.15
CA ASP A 538 11.92 20.78 -3.75
C ASP A 538 11.34 21.80 -2.75
N LEU A 539 12.14 22.27 -1.79
CA LEU A 539 11.78 23.30 -0.82
C LEU A 539 11.50 24.64 -1.49
N PHE A 540 12.39 25.10 -2.37
CA PHE A 540 12.23 26.39 -3.04
C PHE A 540 11.16 26.37 -4.12
N ASP A 541 10.94 25.23 -4.79
CA ASP A 541 9.80 25.07 -5.72
C ASP A 541 8.46 25.09 -4.96
N ALA A 542 8.38 24.39 -3.82
CA ALA A 542 7.19 24.44 -2.95
C ALA A 542 6.98 25.87 -2.41
N TYR A 543 8.05 26.53 -1.95
CA TYR A 543 8.00 27.94 -1.56
C TYR A 543 7.54 28.83 -2.72
N ALA A 544 7.97 28.57 -3.96
CA ALA A 544 7.52 29.35 -5.12
C ALA A 544 6.08 29.03 -5.58
N GLY A 545 5.44 27.99 -5.03
CA GLY A 545 4.12 27.51 -5.47
C GLY A 545 4.15 26.75 -6.80
N ARG A 546 5.32 26.18 -7.16
CA ARG A 546 5.47 25.37 -8.37
C ARG A 546 4.96 23.94 -8.13
N PRO A 547 4.42 23.27 -9.16
CA PRO A 547 3.98 21.90 -9.01
C PRO A 547 5.16 20.98 -8.68
N PRO A 548 4.99 20.01 -7.77
CA PRO A 548 6.07 19.14 -7.36
C PRO A 548 6.55 18.27 -8.52
N VAL A 549 7.87 18.14 -8.67
CA VAL A 549 8.44 17.10 -9.53
C VAL A 549 8.19 15.75 -8.89
N ARG A 550 7.57 14.82 -9.63
CA ARG A 550 7.38 13.44 -9.17
C ARG A 550 8.75 12.77 -9.06
N ARG A 551 9.10 12.35 -7.85
CA ARG A 551 10.32 11.59 -7.57
C ARG A 551 9.98 10.17 -7.16
N ARG A 552 10.84 9.22 -7.52
CA ARG A 552 10.69 7.82 -7.08
C ARG A 552 10.94 7.72 -5.55
N PRO A 553 10.06 7.08 -4.77
CA PRO A 553 10.25 6.88 -3.33
C PRO A 553 11.52 6.08 -3.01
N PHE A 554 12.15 6.36 -1.87
CA PHE A 554 13.29 5.59 -1.36
C PHE A 554 12.94 4.12 -1.07
N ALA A 555 11.69 3.83 -0.71
CA ALA A 555 11.21 2.46 -0.50
C ALA A 555 11.44 1.55 -1.72
N ASP A 556 11.29 2.08 -2.93
CA ASP A 556 11.53 1.32 -4.17
C ASP A 556 13.00 0.94 -4.33
N TYR A 557 13.92 1.82 -3.91
CA TYR A 557 15.35 1.51 -3.89
C TYR A 557 15.67 0.44 -2.84
N ALA A 558 15.08 0.54 -1.64
CA ALA A 558 15.28 -0.45 -0.59
C ALA A 558 14.79 -1.85 -1.02
N ARG A 559 13.62 -1.94 -1.68
CA ARG A 559 13.10 -3.18 -2.27
C ARG A 559 13.98 -3.71 -3.41
N TRP A 560 14.39 -2.83 -4.34
CA TRP A 560 15.32 -3.24 -5.41
C TRP A 560 16.63 -3.81 -4.84
N LEU A 561 17.12 -3.25 -3.73
CA LEU A 561 18.35 -3.69 -3.07
C LEU A 561 18.18 -5.03 -2.33
N SER A 562 17.00 -5.33 -1.78
CA SER A 562 16.75 -6.62 -1.11
C SER A 562 16.79 -7.80 -2.07
N ASP A 563 16.49 -7.56 -3.34
CA ASP A 563 16.45 -8.60 -4.39
C ASP A 563 17.81 -8.83 -5.07
N ARG A 564 18.91 -8.31 -4.51
CA ARG A 564 20.27 -8.46 -5.09
C ARG A 564 20.98 -9.70 -4.53
N ASP A 565 21.72 -10.38 -5.39
CA ASP A 565 22.57 -11.52 -5.03
C ASP A 565 23.78 -11.05 -4.20
N ARG A 566 23.59 -11.06 -2.87
CA ARG A 566 24.62 -10.67 -1.91
C ARG A 566 25.82 -11.63 -1.93
N PRO A 567 25.66 -12.97 -1.97
CA PRO A 567 26.78 -13.89 -2.16
C PRO A 567 27.64 -13.59 -3.39
N ALA A 568 27.05 -13.29 -4.55
CA ALA A 568 27.81 -12.94 -5.75
C ALA A 568 28.57 -11.61 -5.58
N ALA A 569 27.93 -10.59 -4.99
CA ALA A 569 28.59 -9.31 -4.70
C ALA A 569 29.77 -9.49 -3.72
N GLU A 570 29.61 -10.34 -2.70
CA GLU A 570 30.67 -10.66 -1.74
C GLU A 570 31.83 -11.39 -2.42
N ALA A 571 31.54 -12.39 -3.26
CA ALA A 571 32.55 -13.11 -4.02
C ALA A 571 33.37 -12.16 -4.91
N ALA A 572 32.71 -11.23 -5.60
CA ALA A 572 33.38 -10.22 -6.42
C ALA A 572 34.33 -9.32 -5.58
N TRP A 573 33.90 -8.89 -4.38
CA TRP A 573 34.76 -8.10 -3.49
C TRP A 573 35.92 -8.91 -2.92
N ARG A 574 35.72 -10.17 -2.56
CA ARG A 574 36.81 -11.05 -2.12
C ARG A 574 37.86 -11.21 -3.21
N THR A 575 37.44 -11.38 -4.46
CA THR A 575 38.36 -11.42 -5.61
C THR A 575 39.06 -10.08 -5.83
N ALA A 576 38.35 -8.96 -5.77
CA ALA A 576 38.93 -7.63 -6.00
C ALA A 576 39.95 -7.23 -4.93
N LEU A 577 39.79 -7.71 -3.69
CA LEU A 577 40.68 -7.42 -2.57
C LEU A 577 41.68 -8.55 -2.28
N ASP A 578 41.74 -9.57 -3.13
CA ASP A 578 42.62 -10.72 -2.93
C ASP A 578 44.10 -10.29 -2.89
N GLY A 579 44.83 -10.78 -1.90
CA GLY A 579 46.23 -10.43 -1.65
C GLY A 579 46.47 -9.12 -0.89
N ILE A 580 45.42 -8.39 -0.47
CA ILE A 580 45.57 -7.30 0.50
C ILE A 580 45.64 -7.87 1.92
N THR A 581 46.81 -7.77 2.55
CA THR A 581 47.06 -8.34 3.89
C THR A 581 47.24 -7.29 4.99
N GLU A 582 47.41 -6.01 4.63
CA GLU A 582 47.63 -4.91 5.58
C GLU A 582 47.11 -3.57 5.03
N PRO A 583 46.76 -2.59 5.90
CA PRO A 583 46.25 -1.29 5.47
C PRO A 583 47.32 -0.42 4.78
N THR A 584 46.87 0.52 3.93
CA THR A 584 47.75 1.56 3.36
C THR A 584 47.89 2.71 4.35
N LEU A 585 48.90 2.64 5.22
CA LEU A 585 49.16 3.65 6.25
C LEU A 585 50.05 4.78 5.72
N THR A 586 49.61 6.03 5.84
CA THR A 586 50.41 7.23 5.51
C THR A 586 51.06 7.88 6.74
N ALA A 587 50.79 7.34 7.93
CA ALA A 587 51.35 7.73 9.21
C ALA A 587 51.46 6.47 10.11
N PRO A 588 52.30 6.48 11.17
CA PRO A 588 52.34 5.39 12.14
C PRO A 588 50.94 5.09 12.70
N ALA A 589 50.62 3.82 12.90
CA ALA A 589 49.38 3.41 13.56
C ALA A 589 49.47 3.74 15.05
N ASP A 590 49.19 4.98 15.44
CA ASP A 590 49.03 5.34 16.84
C ASP A 590 47.80 4.61 17.42
N THR A 591 47.91 4.19 18.69
CA THR A 591 46.77 3.77 19.50
C THR A 591 45.70 4.85 19.43
N PRO A 592 44.41 4.55 19.16
CA PRO A 592 43.38 5.58 19.03
C PRO A 592 43.25 6.34 20.36
N SER A 593 43.92 7.49 20.44
CA SER A 593 43.64 8.53 21.41
C SER A 593 42.25 9.08 21.13
N ALA A 594 41.53 9.43 22.18
CA ALA A 594 40.13 9.88 22.16
C ALA A 594 39.78 10.78 20.97
N ALA A 595 38.60 10.56 20.39
CA ALA A 595 37.93 11.34 19.35
C ALA A 595 38.72 12.57 18.84
N LEU A 596 39.67 12.32 17.93
CA LEU A 596 40.42 13.40 17.28
C LEU A 596 39.42 14.25 16.47
N VAL A 597 39.42 15.56 16.71
CA VAL A 597 38.71 16.51 15.85
C VAL A 597 39.45 16.57 14.52
N PRO A 598 38.81 16.25 13.39
CA PRO A 598 39.47 16.32 12.08
C PRO A 598 39.96 17.74 11.76
N GLU A 599 41.18 17.87 11.26
CA GLU A 599 41.67 19.10 10.63
C GLU A 599 41.34 19.05 9.14
N GLU A 600 40.77 20.13 8.61
CA GLU A 600 40.42 20.26 7.19
C GLU A 600 41.36 21.25 6.50
N THR A 601 41.95 20.83 5.39
CA THR A 601 42.71 21.70 4.49
C THR A 601 42.04 21.72 3.13
N SER A 602 41.94 22.90 2.51
CA SER A 602 41.34 23.07 1.20
C SER A 602 42.34 23.69 0.23
N THR A 603 42.29 23.23 -1.02
CA THR A 603 43.11 23.77 -2.11
C THR A 603 42.24 23.90 -3.35
N VAL A 604 42.26 25.09 -3.96
CA VAL A 604 41.53 25.37 -5.20
C VAL A 604 42.50 25.23 -6.37
N LEU A 605 42.17 24.37 -7.33
CA LEU A 605 42.92 24.25 -8.58
C LEU A 605 42.62 25.44 -9.47
N ASP A 606 43.63 25.93 -10.20
CA ASP A 606 43.42 27.03 -11.13
C ASP A 606 42.47 26.60 -12.28
N PRO A 607 41.73 27.54 -12.89
CA PRO A 607 40.75 27.20 -13.93
C PRO A 607 41.38 26.53 -15.16
N ALA A 608 42.61 26.88 -15.53
CA ALA A 608 43.27 26.33 -16.71
C ALA A 608 43.67 24.86 -16.48
N LEU A 609 44.22 24.55 -15.29
CA LEU A 609 44.50 23.18 -14.88
C LEU A 609 43.23 22.36 -14.76
N THR A 610 42.17 22.92 -14.18
CA THR A 610 40.87 22.25 -14.07
C THR A 610 40.33 21.87 -15.45
N ALA A 611 40.37 22.79 -16.41
CA ALA A 611 39.97 22.54 -17.80
C ALA A 611 40.86 21.46 -18.46
N ALA A 612 42.18 21.53 -18.28
CA ALA A 612 43.11 20.55 -18.82
C ALA A 612 42.85 19.12 -18.29
N VAL A 613 42.52 18.99 -16.99
CA VAL A 613 42.17 17.68 -16.39
C VAL A 613 40.82 17.18 -16.94
N GLN A 614 39.84 18.05 -17.12
CA GLN A 614 38.55 17.69 -17.74
C GLN A 614 38.72 17.23 -19.19
N ASP A 615 39.50 17.95 -19.98
CA ASP A 615 39.78 17.59 -21.38
C ASP A 615 40.55 16.29 -21.47
N ARG A 616 41.47 16.03 -20.52
CA ARG A 616 42.16 14.75 -20.44
C ARG A 616 41.20 13.60 -20.16
N ALA A 617 40.28 13.76 -19.22
CA ALA A 617 39.25 12.75 -18.92
C ALA A 617 38.39 12.45 -20.15
N ARG A 618 37.94 13.49 -20.87
CA ARG A 618 37.20 13.35 -22.14
C ARG A 618 38.00 12.59 -23.19
N ALA A 619 39.27 12.97 -23.40
CA ALA A 619 40.14 12.35 -24.39
C ALA A 619 40.44 10.86 -24.10
N THR A 620 40.44 10.45 -22.84
CA THR A 620 40.65 9.05 -22.44
C THR A 620 39.37 8.22 -22.35
N GLY A 621 38.19 8.87 -22.43
CA GLY A 621 36.89 8.22 -22.25
C GLY A 621 36.61 7.87 -20.79
N THR A 622 37.12 8.65 -19.85
CA THR A 622 37.00 8.40 -18.40
C THR A 622 36.33 9.57 -17.69
N THR A 623 35.98 9.38 -16.42
CA THR A 623 35.39 10.46 -15.61
C THR A 623 36.47 11.31 -14.95
N LEU A 624 36.16 12.57 -14.65
CA LEU A 624 37.04 13.43 -13.85
C LEU A 624 37.39 12.77 -12.50
N ASN A 625 36.42 12.12 -11.88
CA ASN A 625 36.60 11.37 -10.63
C ASN A 625 37.66 10.26 -10.78
N THR A 626 37.62 9.49 -11.86
CA THR A 626 38.63 8.47 -12.17
C THR A 626 40.02 9.08 -12.24
N VAL A 627 40.19 10.20 -12.96
CA VAL A 627 41.50 10.87 -13.09
C VAL A 627 42.02 11.35 -11.73
N VAL A 628 41.16 11.93 -10.89
CA VAL A 628 41.52 12.38 -9.53
C VAL A 628 41.92 11.20 -8.65
N GLN A 629 41.15 10.10 -8.65
CA GLN A 629 41.47 8.88 -7.90
C GLN A 629 42.79 8.24 -8.37
N THR A 630 43.04 8.23 -9.69
CA THR A 630 44.32 7.76 -10.23
C THR A 630 45.47 8.62 -9.73
N GLY A 631 45.30 9.95 -9.67
CA GLY A 631 46.27 10.87 -9.10
C GLY A 631 46.52 10.59 -7.62
N TRP A 632 45.45 10.43 -6.83
CA TRP A 632 45.53 10.10 -5.41
C TRP A 632 46.27 8.77 -5.15
N GLY A 633 45.95 7.73 -5.92
CA GLY A 633 46.66 6.45 -5.83
C GLY A 633 48.16 6.56 -6.16
N LEU A 634 48.57 7.47 -7.05
CA LEU A 634 50.00 7.72 -7.32
C LEU A 634 50.68 8.41 -6.14
N VAL A 635 49.98 9.34 -5.47
CA VAL A 635 50.49 10.02 -4.27
C VAL A 635 50.69 9.00 -3.14
N LEU A 636 49.69 8.16 -2.88
CA LEU A 636 49.76 7.12 -1.85
C LEU A 636 50.88 6.11 -2.12
N ALA A 637 51.03 5.64 -3.36
CA ALA A 637 52.11 4.74 -3.74
C ALA A 637 53.49 5.35 -3.45
N ARG A 638 53.63 6.66 -3.71
CA ARG A 638 54.89 7.40 -3.52
C ARG A 638 55.19 7.70 -2.06
N LEU A 639 54.16 7.95 -1.24
CA LEU A 639 54.30 8.18 0.20
C LEU A 639 54.64 6.88 0.95
N THR A 640 54.05 5.76 0.53
CA THR A 640 54.22 4.46 1.21
C THR A 640 55.37 3.64 0.65
N GLY A 641 55.88 3.98 -0.55
CA GLY A 641 56.87 3.17 -1.26
C GLY A 641 56.31 1.85 -1.81
N ARG A 642 54.97 1.74 -1.92
CA ARG A 642 54.28 0.51 -2.33
C ARG A 642 53.69 0.65 -3.72
N ASP A 643 53.73 -0.44 -4.48
CA ASP A 643 53.08 -0.55 -5.80
C ASP A 643 51.64 -1.07 -5.71
N ASP A 644 51.21 -1.54 -4.53
CA ASP A 644 49.84 -1.97 -4.24
C ASP A 644 49.27 -1.10 -3.10
N VAL A 645 48.28 -0.27 -3.43
CA VAL A 645 47.62 0.64 -2.47
C VAL A 645 46.10 0.49 -2.51
N VAL A 646 45.48 0.58 -1.34
CA VAL A 646 44.03 0.54 -1.16
C VAL A 646 43.56 1.80 -0.42
N PHE A 647 42.50 2.42 -0.90
CA PHE A 647 41.88 3.58 -0.27
C PHE A 647 40.37 3.60 -0.47
N GLY A 648 39.64 4.26 0.42
CA GLY A 648 38.19 4.42 0.26
C GLY A 648 37.85 5.47 -0.80
N SER A 649 36.86 5.18 -1.65
CA SER A 649 36.22 6.12 -2.57
C SER A 649 34.72 6.07 -2.38
N ALA A 650 34.06 7.23 -2.35
CA ALA A 650 32.61 7.28 -2.25
C ALA A 650 31.97 7.35 -3.64
N VAL A 651 31.02 6.45 -3.91
CA VAL A 651 30.20 6.46 -5.13
C VAL A 651 28.75 6.84 -4.79
N SER A 652 28.02 7.40 -5.76
CA SER A 652 26.64 7.87 -5.53
C SER A 652 25.65 6.76 -5.13
N GLY A 653 25.96 5.49 -5.48
CA GLY A 653 25.09 4.33 -5.26
C GLY A 653 23.72 4.43 -5.94
N ARG A 654 23.63 5.18 -7.05
CA ARG A 654 22.42 5.33 -7.87
C ARG A 654 22.53 4.44 -9.12
N PRO A 655 22.04 3.18 -9.11
CA PRO A 655 22.23 2.21 -10.21
C PRO A 655 21.37 2.52 -11.43
N ALA A 656 21.91 2.51 -12.65
CA ALA A 656 21.18 2.87 -13.88
C ALA A 656 19.88 2.06 -14.09
N GLU A 657 19.83 0.79 -13.67
CA GLU A 657 18.65 -0.09 -13.77
C GLU A 657 17.36 0.47 -13.14
N LEU A 658 17.48 1.39 -12.19
CA LEU A 658 16.35 2.15 -11.64
C LEU A 658 16.08 3.43 -12.46
N ASP A 659 15.84 3.30 -13.76
CA ASP A 659 15.55 4.45 -14.63
C ASP A 659 14.09 4.93 -14.52
N GLY A 660 13.91 6.26 -14.64
CA GLY A 660 12.68 7.02 -14.42
C GLY A 660 12.97 8.47 -13.97
N PRO A 661 12.03 9.43 -14.12
CA PRO A 661 12.29 10.85 -13.87
C PRO A 661 12.77 11.08 -12.42
N GLN A 662 13.86 11.83 -12.28
CA GLN A 662 14.52 12.32 -11.06
C GLN A 662 14.30 11.50 -9.77
N ARG A 663 15.30 10.71 -9.39
CA ARG A 663 15.30 9.87 -8.17
C ARG A 663 15.07 10.71 -6.90
N GLY A 664 14.32 10.17 -5.94
CA GLY A 664 14.05 10.82 -4.66
C GLY A 664 15.28 11.01 -3.77
N PRO A 665 15.17 11.89 -2.76
CA PRO A 665 16.18 12.03 -1.71
C PRO A 665 16.28 10.74 -0.88
N GLY A 666 17.49 10.39 -0.43
CA GLY A 666 17.75 9.23 0.43
C GLY A 666 19.24 8.95 0.61
N ARG A 667 19.61 8.11 1.59
CA ARG A 667 21.01 7.69 1.77
C ARG A 667 21.37 6.60 0.77
N LEU A 668 21.90 7.01 -0.39
CA LEU A 668 22.25 6.11 -1.50
C LEU A 668 23.76 6.00 -1.71
N GLN A 669 24.53 7.00 -1.29
CA GLN A 669 25.99 6.97 -1.36
C GLN A 669 26.57 5.72 -0.69
N LEU A 670 27.58 5.11 -1.30
CA LEU A 670 28.27 3.92 -0.80
C LEU A 670 29.79 4.14 -0.83
N PRO A 671 30.53 3.80 0.22
CA PRO A 671 31.98 3.67 0.12
C PRO A 671 32.33 2.40 -0.68
N ARG A 672 33.40 2.48 -1.47
CA ARG A 672 34.02 1.38 -2.20
C ARG A 672 35.53 1.49 -2.09
N PRO A 673 36.27 0.38 -1.88
CA PRO A 673 37.72 0.42 -1.97
C PRO A 673 38.13 0.66 -3.43
N GLY A 674 38.95 1.67 -3.64
CA GLY A 674 39.81 1.79 -4.80
C GLY A 674 41.07 0.96 -4.54
N HIS A 675 41.35 0.03 -5.44
CA HIS A 675 42.51 -0.85 -5.38
C HIS A 675 43.38 -0.61 -6.59
N ARG A 676 44.69 -0.49 -6.40
CA ARG A 676 45.62 -0.26 -7.50
C ARG A 676 46.89 -1.08 -7.31
N ARG A 677 47.15 -1.96 -8.28
CA ARG A 677 48.43 -2.67 -8.45
C ARG A 677 49.26 -2.07 -9.59
N HIS A 678 50.57 -1.93 -9.41
CA HIS A 678 51.48 -1.48 -10.47
C HIS A 678 52.53 -2.53 -10.85
N PRO A 679 52.65 -2.82 -12.16
CA PRO A 679 53.90 -3.20 -12.79
C PRO A 679 54.28 -2.13 -13.86
N GLY A 680 55.11 -1.15 -13.50
CA GLY A 680 56.04 -0.44 -14.40
C GLY A 680 55.61 0.13 -15.77
N ARG A 681 54.38 0.64 -16.02
CA ARG A 681 53.98 1.26 -17.33
C ARG A 681 53.57 2.74 -17.27
N ALA A 682 53.72 3.51 -18.36
CA ALA A 682 53.48 4.97 -18.47
C ALA A 682 52.00 5.42 -18.32
N LEU A 683 51.74 6.71 -18.04
CA LEU A 683 50.47 7.32 -17.62
C LEU A 683 49.25 7.19 -18.57
N GLY A 684 49.46 6.99 -19.87
CA GLY A 684 48.39 6.92 -20.88
C GLY A 684 47.40 5.76 -20.69
N PRO A 685 47.86 4.50 -20.60
CA PRO A 685 46.99 3.35 -20.32
C PRO A 685 46.46 3.25 -18.87
N ARG A 686 46.96 4.06 -17.92
CA ARG A 686 46.65 3.95 -16.46
C ARG A 686 45.27 4.45 -16.02
N THR A 687 44.45 4.95 -16.94
CA THR A 687 43.14 5.56 -16.60
C THR A 687 41.94 4.68 -16.97
N ARG A 688 42.18 3.56 -17.67
CA ARG A 688 41.14 2.62 -18.11
C ARG A 688 41.01 1.36 -17.25
N ASP A 689 42.06 1.02 -16.51
CA ASP A 689 42.08 0.01 -15.44
C ASP A 689 41.91 0.73 -14.10
#